data_AF-A0A0G4NWB6-F1
#
_entry.id   AF-A0A0G4NWB6-F1
#
_cell.length_a   1.000
_cell.length_b   1.000
_cell.length_c   1.000
_cell.angle_alpha   90.00
_cell.angle_beta   90.00
_cell.angle_gamma   90.00
#
_symmetry.space_group_name_H-M   'P 1'
#
loop_
_entity.id
_entity.type
_entity.pdbx_description
1 polymer ?
#
loop_
_entity_poly.entity_id
_entity_poly.type
_entity_poly.pdbx_seq_one_letter_code
_entity_poly.pdbx_strand_id
1 'polypeptide(L)'
;MASMETMTVLPALPGGKKLICRVCQKAFSKAEHLRRHERCHTGSKPYICKECRRPFARQDALTRHEKLHARAINSKNDSPEIHLPPQPTSLDSLPSWDTSSASTADPASTSATSHSWDETHPGNHASMHNVASELDFALVWPDSENLFQTLMSSDTTDQWQMPLGTLPFPPVVQDINGMNFGSPDLFDDHRSSVGAIPSGGGHQAVRDVTEMVTSSSSSVTAAVKATSITSVFLDECLHMFFVRFIPTFPILHRATFVFRECTHALLLNAIAIGSLYLGPKDSVVKGEALWHLAHTALSTSWQSMITHNGPYDACKGVQLMITALLGQIYGALSKNRAIRTTSQVFHPLGFLWARHCGMYDSEPYSMDNLPSIDAPAAEKEHQWRIWAAREIQQRALLAYYVLDGLVGQTSSDGASSRHVANPLTLPSSEEAFDANTADEWLAHMHPQKPDQSSFRTIFRSLFPPVGSFRPLEHQFSTFALRVVLEGLHSLISDFDDNELAVGVPSQSDVRRALAQVHETISMSIHFTAAERLEILLRWHTVCLDTMINSTVLSHHVCLRYNIVQHVSGGCGAVRPGFDLVKWANSEDARRAVLHAVAIQDIVEQLPRGRAHVVHMPSSLFAAATIYVVLSLAGVATVNLPRNVVWQDALLSHSDLNLGHEDIRPLSGSETKRFVENGNGASSLPLPLGGAVRNLLYELNSMQKLFRCLSSQWGIAHDMEDIIAQWIQLCH
;
A
#
# COMPACT_ATOMS: atom_id res chain seq x y z
N MET A 1 -50.05 10.28 -17.26
CA MET A 1 -50.25 9.55 -15.99
C MET A 1 -50.03 8.06 -16.24
N ALA A 2 -49.93 7.23 -15.20
CA ALA A 2 -49.36 5.88 -15.32
C ALA A 2 -50.19 4.91 -16.19
N SER A 3 -49.48 4.11 -16.99
CA SER A 3 -49.96 2.86 -17.58
C SER A 3 -49.13 1.70 -17.04
N MET A 4 -49.76 0.56 -16.80
CA MET A 4 -49.10 -0.63 -16.23
C MET A 4 -48.65 -1.56 -17.36
N GLU A 5 -47.35 -1.87 -17.44
CA GLU A 5 -46.85 -2.91 -18.35
C GLU A 5 -46.18 -4.06 -17.58
N THR A 6 -46.95 -5.15 -17.49
CA THR A 6 -46.55 -6.56 -17.49
C THR A 6 -45.16 -6.94 -16.93
N MET A 7 -45.16 -7.61 -15.78
CA MET A 7 -44.01 -8.44 -15.36
C MET A 7 -43.90 -9.69 -16.23
N THR A 8 -42.91 -9.75 -17.13
CA THR A 8 -42.52 -10.98 -17.82
C THR A 8 -41.90 -11.98 -16.83
N VAL A 9 -42.53 -13.15 -16.69
CA VAL A 9 -42.05 -14.24 -15.82
C VAL A 9 -41.49 -15.35 -16.69
N LEU A 10 -40.20 -15.68 -16.47
CA LEU A 10 -39.54 -16.88 -16.98
C LEU A 10 -39.48 -17.96 -15.88
N PRO A 11 -39.35 -19.25 -16.25
CA PRO A 11 -39.72 -20.36 -15.37
C PRO A 11 -38.77 -20.59 -14.18
N ALA A 12 -39.29 -21.28 -13.16
CA ALA A 12 -38.64 -21.43 -11.87
C ALA A 12 -37.59 -22.55 -11.82
N LEU A 13 -36.46 -22.25 -11.17
CA LEU A 13 -35.59 -23.23 -10.52
C LEU A 13 -35.84 -23.17 -8.99
N PRO A 14 -35.73 -24.30 -8.26
CA PRO A 14 -36.03 -24.36 -6.83
C PRO A 14 -34.92 -23.70 -6.00
N GLY A 15 -35.09 -22.42 -5.64
CA GLY A 15 -34.05 -21.69 -4.89
C GLY A 15 -34.33 -20.23 -4.51
N GLY A 16 -35.59 -19.86 -4.32
CA GLY A 16 -36.00 -18.51 -3.88
C GLY A 16 -35.94 -17.41 -4.95
N LYS A 17 -36.90 -16.47 -4.91
CA LYS A 17 -36.91 -15.30 -5.81
C LYS A 17 -35.83 -14.31 -5.39
N LYS A 18 -34.66 -14.36 -6.05
CA LYS A 18 -33.57 -13.39 -5.87
C LYS A 18 -33.98 -12.01 -6.41
N LEU A 19 -33.48 -10.96 -5.77
CA LEU A 19 -33.76 -9.56 -6.11
C LEU A 19 -32.48 -8.89 -6.61
N ILE A 20 -32.49 -8.38 -7.84
CA ILE A 20 -31.28 -7.97 -8.57
C ILE A 20 -31.19 -6.44 -8.65
N CYS A 21 -30.01 -5.89 -8.35
CA CYS A 21 -29.76 -4.46 -8.50
C CYS A 21 -29.58 -4.12 -9.98
N ARG A 22 -30.40 -3.20 -10.50
CA ARG A 22 -30.41 -2.83 -11.92
C ARG A 22 -29.13 -2.15 -12.41
N VAL A 23 -28.34 -1.56 -11.50
CA VAL A 23 -27.10 -0.82 -11.82
C VAL A 23 -25.91 -1.77 -12.01
N CYS A 24 -25.72 -2.74 -11.11
CA CYS A 24 -24.53 -3.61 -11.08
C CYS A 24 -24.82 -5.10 -11.32
N GLN A 25 -26.09 -5.47 -11.47
CA GLN A 25 -26.60 -6.85 -11.60
C GLN A 25 -26.28 -7.79 -10.41
N LYS A 26 -25.79 -7.27 -9.27
CA LYS A 26 -25.60 -8.06 -8.05
C LYS A 26 -26.96 -8.50 -7.48
N ALA A 27 -27.06 -9.78 -7.11
CA ALA A 27 -28.29 -10.40 -6.61
C ALA A 27 -28.32 -10.47 -5.08
N PHE A 28 -29.50 -10.27 -4.50
CA PHE A 28 -29.73 -10.23 -3.06
C PHE A 28 -30.86 -11.18 -2.66
N SER A 29 -30.71 -11.82 -1.50
CA SER A 29 -31.71 -12.71 -0.89
C SER A 29 -32.85 -11.99 -0.16
N LYS A 30 -32.70 -10.69 0.11
CA LYS A 30 -33.68 -9.86 0.84
C LYS A 30 -33.83 -8.48 0.20
N ALA A 31 -35.07 -7.98 0.10
CA ALA A 31 -35.36 -6.68 -0.51
C ALA A 31 -34.69 -5.50 0.23
N GLU A 32 -34.55 -5.61 1.54
CA GLU A 32 -33.83 -4.65 2.37
C GLU A 32 -32.34 -4.58 2.01
N HIS A 33 -31.69 -5.73 1.78
CA HIS A 33 -30.29 -5.79 1.39
C HIS A 33 -30.06 -5.18 0.00
N LEU A 34 -30.98 -5.41 -0.94
CA LEU A 34 -30.99 -4.73 -2.24
C LEU A 34 -31.11 -3.20 -2.06
N ARG A 35 -32.13 -2.71 -1.36
CA ARG A 35 -32.32 -1.27 -1.11
C ARG A 35 -31.11 -0.64 -0.41
N ARG A 36 -30.51 -1.35 0.56
CA ARG A 36 -29.29 -0.93 1.28
C ARG A 36 -28.11 -0.77 0.31
N HIS A 37 -27.97 -1.68 -0.65
CA HIS A 37 -26.94 -1.59 -1.70
C HIS A 37 -27.26 -0.53 -2.75
N GLU A 38 -28.53 -0.29 -3.09
CA GLU A 38 -28.93 0.79 -4.01
C GLU A 38 -28.60 2.19 -3.48
N ARG A 39 -28.49 2.36 -2.15
CA ARG A 39 -27.95 3.59 -1.53
C ARG A 39 -26.48 3.84 -1.86
N CYS A 40 -25.70 2.80 -2.17
CA CYS A 40 -24.31 2.95 -2.61
C CYS A 40 -24.22 3.55 -4.02
N HIS A 41 -25.21 3.29 -4.90
CA HIS A 41 -25.28 3.87 -6.25
C HIS A 41 -25.92 5.27 -6.26
N THR A 42 -26.84 5.54 -5.33
CA THR A 42 -27.60 6.80 -5.26
C THR A 42 -27.08 7.80 -4.23
N GLY A 43 -26.02 7.47 -3.48
CA GLY A 43 -25.46 8.31 -2.43
C GLY A 43 -26.39 8.58 -1.22
N SER A 44 -27.52 7.86 -1.12
CA SER A 44 -28.58 8.18 -0.15
C SER A 44 -28.18 7.85 1.29
N LYS A 45 -28.06 8.89 2.12
CA LYS A 45 -27.64 8.84 3.55
C LYS A 45 -28.80 9.25 4.50
N PRO A 46 -29.86 8.43 4.69
CA PRO A 46 -31.09 8.85 5.37
C PRO A 46 -31.04 8.85 6.91
N TYR A 47 -29.99 8.32 7.55
CA TYR A 47 -29.88 8.28 9.01
C TYR A 47 -28.91 9.36 9.48
N ILE A 48 -29.35 10.31 10.30
CA ILE A 48 -28.56 11.48 10.69
C ILE A 48 -28.28 11.43 12.20
N CYS A 49 -27.02 11.60 12.60
CA CYS A 49 -26.66 11.68 14.01
C CYS A 49 -27.25 12.93 14.64
N LYS A 50 -27.91 12.78 15.80
CA LYS A 50 -28.59 13.88 16.48
C LYS A 50 -27.62 14.93 17.02
N GLU A 51 -26.44 14.50 17.46
CA GLU A 51 -25.41 15.34 18.06
C GLU A 51 -24.61 16.11 16.99
N CYS A 52 -23.86 15.41 16.14
CA CYS A 52 -22.97 16.05 15.16
C CYS A 52 -23.60 16.30 13.77
N ARG A 53 -24.89 15.98 13.57
CA ARG A 53 -25.61 16.08 12.28
C ARG A 53 -25.00 15.33 11.09
N ARG A 54 -24.02 14.45 11.31
CA ARG A 54 -23.40 13.63 10.26
C ARG A 54 -24.40 12.61 9.66
N PRO A 55 -24.53 12.51 8.33
CA PRO A 55 -25.46 11.59 7.67
C PRO A 55 -24.80 10.24 7.31
N PHE A 56 -25.58 9.15 7.42
CA PHE A 56 -25.17 7.76 7.22
C PHE A 56 -26.13 7.01 6.31
N ALA A 57 -25.60 6.10 5.47
CA ALA A 57 -26.39 5.22 4.61
C ALA A 57 -27.06 4.04 5.35
N ARG A 58 -26.65 3.76 6.59
CA ARG A 58 -27.08 2.60 7.40
C ARG A 58 -27.26 2.99 8.87
N GLN A 59 -28.31 2.47 9.51
CA GLN A 59 -28.60 2.73 10.93
C GLN A 59 -27.55 2.11 11.87
N ASP A 60 -27.00 0.93 11.54
CA ASP A 60 -25.98 0.28 12.36
C ASP A 60 -24.64 1.04 12.33
N ALA A 61 -24.32 1.72 11.22
CA ALA A 61 -23.18 2.63 11.13
C ALA A 61 -23.41 3.89 11.99
N LEU A 62 -24.62 4.46 11.96
CA LEU A 62 -25.00 5.55 12.85
C LEU A 62 -24.88 5.14 14.33
N THR A 63 -25.50 4.03 14.75
CA THR A 63 -25.47 3.58 16.15
C THR A 63 -24.07 3.13 16.61
N ARG A 64 -23.19 2.71 15.71
CA ARG A 64 -21.75 2.53 16.00
C ARG A 64 -21.05 3.87 16.26
N HIS A 65 -21.38 4.89 15.48
CA HIS A 65 -20.85 6.25 15.64
C HIS A 65 -21.39 6.96 16.89
N GLU A 66 -22.67 6.80 17.24
CA GLU A 66 -23.28 7.33 18.47
C GLU A 66 -22.58 6.80 19.73
N LYS A 67 -22.08 5.56 19.71
CA LYS A 67 -21.25 4.99 20.79
C LYS A 67 -19.87 5.64 20.93
N LEU A 68 -19.39 6.40 19.94
CA LEU A 68 -18.13 7.15 20.05
C LEU A 68 -18.33 8.44 20.84
N HIS A 69 -19.47 9.12 20.69
CA HIS A 69 -19.83 10.29 21.52
C HIS A 69 -19.89 9.91 23.01
N ALA A 70 -20.53 8.79 23.34
CA ALA A 70 -20.56 8.28 24.72
C ALA A 70 -19.15 7.99 25.30
N ARG A 71 -18.20 7.52 24.49
CA ARG A 71 -16.80 7.31 24.92
C ARG A 71 -16.07 8.62 25.15
N ALA A 72 -16.28 9.62 24.28
CA ALA A 72 -15.70 10.95 24.43
C ALA A 72 -16.25 11.72 25.65
N ILE A 73 -17.48 11.42 26.08
CA ILE A 73 -18.06 11.95 27.33
C ILE A 73 -17.39 11.31 28.55
N ASN A 74 -17.26 9.97 28.60
CA ASN A 74 -16.62 9.30 29.73
C ASN A 74 -15.16 9.74 29.93
N SER A 75 -14.43 9.99 28.83
CA SER A 75 -13.05 10.52 28.83
C SER A 75 -12.89 11.89 29.52
N LYS A 76 -13.98 12.58 29.87
CA LYS A 76 -13.96 13.85 30.63
C LYS A 76 -14.29 13.72 32.12
N ASN A 77 -14.70 12.54 32.58
CA ASN A 77 -15.10 12.34 33.99
C ASN A 77 -13.98 11.72 34.84
N ASP A 78 -13.00 11.05 34.24
CA ASP A 78 -11.86 10.46 34.95
C ASP A 78 -10.73 11.49 35.16
N SER A 79 -10.98 12.48 36.03
CA SER A 79 -9.98 13.39 36.57
C SER A 79 -10.41 13.84 37.98
N PRO A 80 -9.56 13.74 39.01
CA PRO A 80 -10.00 13.82 40.40
C PRO A 80 -10.36 15.25 40.82
N GLU A 81 -11.55 15.43 41.40
CA GLU A 81 -11.99 16.71 41.96
C GLU A 81 -11.19 17.11 43.22
N ILE A 82 -10.92 18.41 43.35
CA ILE A 82 -10.24 18.99 44.51
C ILE A 82 -11.30 19.29 45.58
N HIS A 83 -11.34 18.48 46.64
CA HIS A 83 -12.19 18.75 47.80
C HIS A 83 -11.67 19.93 48.66
N LEU A 84 -12.51 20.95 48.83
CA LEU A 84 -12.44 21.87 49.97
C LEU A 84 -13.21 21.30 51.19
N PRO A 85 -12.90 21.75 52.43
CA PRO A 85 -13.37 21.09 53.66
C PRO A 85 -14.85 21.40 54.02
N PRO A 86 -15.56 20.46 54.69
CA PRO A 86 -16.99 20.58 54.98
C PRO A 86 -17.34 20.93 56.45
N GLN A 87 -18.50 21.58 56.67
CA GLN A 87 -19.33 21.54 57.88
C GLN A 87 -20.73 22.17 57.59
N PRO A 88 -21.80 21.89 58.36
CA PRO A 88 -22.14 20.62 59.03
C PRO A 88 -23.65 20.24 58.97
N THR A 89 -23.98 19.06 59.52
CA THR A 89 -25.35 18.52 59.79
C THR A 89 -26.16 18.04 58.55
N SER A 90 -27.06 17.06 58.65
CA SER A 90 -27.62 16.37 59.84
C SER A 90 -27.79 14.84 59.67
N LEU A 91 -28.20 14.21 60.77
CA LEU A 91 -28.63 12.81 61.04
C LEU A 91 -29.45 12.11 59.90
N ASP A 92 -29.58 10.77 59.84
CA ASP A 92 -29.69 9.82 60.96
C ASP A 92 -29.37 8.32 60.64
N SER A 93 -29.43 7.46 61.67
CA SER A 93 -29.57 5.99 61.69
C SER A 93 -28.40 5.05 61.27
N LEU A 94 -27.73 4.54 62.32
CA LEU A 94 -27.06 3.21 62.43
C LEU A 94 -28.12 2.07 62.48
N PRO A 95 -27.79 0.75 62.30
CA PRO A 95 -26.68 -0.03 62.88
C PRO A 95 -25.90 -0.90 61.86
N SER A 96 -24.85 -1.69 62.17
CA SER A 96 -23.80 -1.80 63.21
C SER A 96 -23.38 -3.29 63.24
N TRP A 97 -22.07 -3.60 63.22
CA TRP A 97 -21.39 -4.79 63.81
C TRP A 97 -20.03 -5.01 63.12
N ASP A 98 -18.99 -5.52 63.78
CA ASP A 98 -18.54 -5.29 65.16
C ASP A 98 -17.10 -5.79 65.32
N THR A 99 -16.34 -5.28 66.32
CA THR A 99 -15.06 -5.83 66.84
C THR A 99 -13.85 -6.01 65.88
N SER A 100 -12.58 -6.01 66.32
CA SER A 100 -11.92 -5.40 67.50
C SER A 100 -10.38 -5.48 67.37
N SER A 101 -9.66 -4.84 68.30
CA SER A 101 -8.19 -4.77 68.48
C SER A 101 -7.41 -3.90 67.48
N ALA A 102 -6.60 -2.88 67.85
CA ALA A 102 -5.69 -2.65 69.00
C ALA A 102 -4.34 -3.40 68.87
N SER A 103 -3.17 -2.81 69.18
CA SER A 103 -2.84 -1.47 69.74
C SER A 103 -1.33 -1.17 69.64
N THR A 104 -0.90 -0.03 70.20
CA THR A 104 0.49 0.44 70.47
C THR A 104 1.35 0.78 69.23
N ALA A 105 1.98 1.95 69.03
CA ALA A 105 2.39 3.14 69.81
C ALA A 105 3.93 3.28 69.93
N ASP A 106 4.47 4.30 69.24
CA ASP A 106 5.27 5.44 69.77
C ASP A 106 6.50 5.24 70.70
N PRO A 107 7.44 6.21 70.78
CA PRO A 107 7.84 7.26 69.80
C PRO A 107 9.37 7.52 69.76
N ALA A 108 9.79 8.68 69.21
CA ALA A 108 11.09 9.37 69.38
C ALA A 108 12.32 8.74 68.69
N SER A 109 13.38 9.46 68.29
CA SER A 109 13.64 10.91 68.00
C SER A 109 14.93 10.97 67.12
N THR A 110 15.49 12.07 66.57
CA THR A 110 15.47 13.52 66.87
C THR A 110 16.02 14.32 65.65
N SER A 111 15.87 15.66 65.63
CA SER A 111 16.75 16.73 65.04
C SER A 111 17.95 16.38 64.13
N ALA A 112 18.39 17.14 63.12
CA ALA A 112 18.28 18.57 62.70
C ALA A 112 19.01 18.74 61.33
N THR A 113 19.09 19.83 60.55
CA THR A 113 18.50 21.19 60.31
C THR A 113 19.02 21.61 58.89
N SER A 114 18.38 22.38 57.99
CA SER A 114 18.04 23.82 57.98
C SER A 114 19.21 24.78 58.33
N HIS A 115 19.42 25.98 57.74
CA HIS A 115 18.65 26.87 56.84
C HIS A 115 19.59 27.64 55.86
N SER A 116 19.04 28.33 54.83
CA SER A 116 19.40 29.73 54.47
C SER A 116 18.43 30.31 53.39
N TRP A 117 17.42 31.10 53.77
CA TRP A 117 17.34 32.58 53.70
C TRP A 117 17.10 33.20 52.30
N ASP A 118 15.82 33.43 51.98
CA ASP A 118 15.13 34.73 51.76
C ASP A 118 15.66 35.84 50.80
N GLU A 119 14.76 36.23 49.89
CA GLU A 119 14.30 37.62 49.54
C GLU A 119 15.23 38.63 48.79
N THR A 120 14.75 39.57 47.95
CA THR A 120 13.41 39.91 47.39
C THR A 120 13.50 40.54 45.97
N HIS A 121 12.36 40.53 45.24
CA HIS A 121 11.86 41.35 44.08
C HIS A 121 12.60 42.61 43.52
N PRO A 122 12.21 43.19 42.34
CA PRO A 122 11.37 42.70 41.21
C PRO A 122 11.90 43.00 39.76
N GLY A 123 11.29 42.41 38.71
CA GLY A 123 11.12 43.10 37.39
C GLY A 123 11.37 42.36 36.06
N ASN A 124 10.29 42.06 35.32
CA ASN A 124 10.14 41.91 33.86
C ASN A 124 10.88 40.85 32.99
N HIS A 125 10.07 40.19 32.13
CA HIS A 125 10.35 39.46 30.88
C HIS A 125 10.93 38.02 30.90
N ALA A 126 10.51 37.25 29.88
CA ALA A 126 10.67 35.80 29.67
C ALA A 126 9.98 34.91 30.75
N SER A 127 9.54 33.68 30.48
CA SER A 127 9.62 32.84 29.26
C SER A 127 8.31 32.04 29.07
N MET A 128 7.91 31.74 27.82
CA MET A 128 6.96 30.68 27.53
C MET A 128 7.70 29.43 27.05
N HIS A 129 7.63 28.35 27.81
CA HIS A 129 8.07 27.02 27.39
C HIS A 129 7.15 25.95 27.98
N ASN A 130 7.07 24.82 27.27
CA ASN A 130 6.49 23.55 27.69
C ASN A 130 4.99 23.53 28.07
N VAL A 131 4.13 23.38 27.06
CA VAL A 131 3.20 22.23 27.05
C VAL A 131 3.34 21.53 25.70
N ALA A 132 3.97 20.36 25.69
CA ALA A 132 4.12 19.49 24.52
C ALA A 132 4.23 18.03 24.99
N SER A 133 3.14 17.52 25.57
CA SER A 133 2.97 16.08 25.86
C SER A 133 1.76 15.55 25.11
N GLU A 134 1.93 14.36 24.55
CA GLU A 134 0.88 13.37 24.27
C GLU A 134 -0.45 13.89 23.67
N LEU A 135 -0.48 13.96 22.34
CA LEU A 135 -1.71 13.61 21.60
C LEU A 135 -1.55 12.19 21.07
N ASP A 136 -2.28 11.25 21.66
CA ASP A 136 -2.38 9.87 21.16
C ASP A 136 -3.34 9.83 19.95
N PHE A 137 -2.81 9.43 18.79
CA PHE A 137 -3.51 9.49 17.51
C PHE A 137 -3.89 8.09 17.00
N ALA A 138 -4.87 7.47 17.66
CA ALA A 138 -5.54 6.24 17.20
C ALA A 138 -6.43 6.52 15.96
N LEU A 139 -5.79 6.79 14.81
CA LEU A 139 -6.43 7.26 13.58
C LEU A 139 -7.06 6.13 12.75
N VAL A 140 -8.33 5.85 13.02
CA VAL A 140 -9.20 5.05 12.14
C VAL A 140 -9.87 5.97 11.10
N TRP A 141 -9.38 5.93 9.86
CA TRP A 141 -9.86 6.80 8.78
C TRP A 141 -11.17 6.29 8.13
N PRO A 142 -12.16 7.16 7.86
CA PRO A 142 -13.38 6.80 7.13
C PRO A 142 -13.19 6.83 5.60
N ASP A 143 -14.16 6.29 4.84
CA ASP A 143 -14.09 6.22 3.36
C ASP A 143 -13.66 7.56 2.71
N SER A 144 -12.69 7.47 1.78
CA SER A 144 -12.19 8.57 0.91
C SER A 144 -13.22 9.66 0.54
N GLU A 145 -14.34 9.24 -0.03
CA GLU A 145 -15.45 10.08 -0.47
C GLU A 145 -16.02 10.96 0.66
N ASN A 146 -16.14 10.44 1.88
CA ASN A 146 -16.70 11.19 3.01
C ASN A 146 -15.71 12.24 3.56
N LEU A 147 -14.41 11.95 3.54
CA LEU A 147 -13.38 12.91 3.96
C LEU A 147 -13.35 14.13 3.04
N PHE A 148 -13.32 13.89 1.72
CA PHE A 148 -13.33 14.94 0.72
C PHE A 148 -14.65 15.72 0.68
N GLN A 149 -15.81 15.05 0.83
CA GLN A 149 -17.08 15.75 0.98
C GLN A 149 -17.07 16.69 2.20
N THR A 150 -16.40 16.34 3.30
CA THR A 150 -16.23 17.25 4.45
C THR A 150 -15.23 18.39 4.16
N LEU A 151 -14.15 18.14 3.42
CA LEU A 151 -13.18 19.17 2.97
C LEU A 151 -13.75 20.13 1.92
N MET A 152 -14.80 19.73 1.21
CA MET A 152 -15.50 20.54 0.18
C MET A 152 -16.80 21.16 0.69
N SER A 153 -17.43 20.61 1.73
CA SER A 153 -18.63 21.19 2.36
C SER A 153 -18.31 22.17 3.50
N SER A 154 -17.03 22.43 3.78
CA SER A 154 -16.62 23.56 4.60
C SER A 154 -16.67 24.83 3.75
N ASP A 155 -17.86 25.42 3.63
CA ASP A 155 -18.07 26.68 2.91
C ASP A 155 -17.07 27.75 3.39
N THR A 156 -16.23 28.24 2.48
CA THR A 156 -15.14 29.16 2.80
C THR A 156 -15.64 30.59 2.93
N THR A 157 -16.37 30.87 4.01
CA THR A 157 -16.69 32.22 4.49
C THR A 157 -16.37 32.37 5.98
N ASP A 158 -15.40 33.25 6.26
CA ASP A 158 -15.27 34.09 7.47
C ASP A 158 -14.70 33.55 8.80
N GLN A 159 -14.26 32.28 8.95
CA GLN A 159 -13.63 31.83 10.24
C GLN A 159 -12.28 31.08 10.18
N TRP A 160 -11.50 31.18 9.10
CA TRP A 160 -10.10 30.71 9.06
C TRP A 160 -9.07 31.83 8.85
N GLN A 161 -9.17 32.93 9.62
CA GLN A 161 -8.06 33.88 9.78
C GLN A 161 -7.08 33.43 10.88
N MET A 162 -6.44 32.27 10.65
CA MET A 162 -5.13 31.98 11.23
C MET A 162 -4.08 32.24 10.14
N PRO A 163 -3.03 33.04 10.39
CA PRO A 163 -2.04 33.41 9.37
C PRO A 163 -1.03 32.29 9.08
N LEU A 164 -1.54 31.11 8.69
CA LEU A 164 -0.77 30.07 8.02
C LEU A 164 -0.49 30.58 6.60
N GLY A 165 0.66 31.21 6.41
CA GLY A 165 1.04 31.78 5.12
C GLY A 165 1.05 30.71 4.02
N THR A 166 0.15 30.85 3.05
CA THR A 166 0.16 30.08 1.81
C THR A 166 1.55 30.17 1.18
N LEU A 167 2.16 29.03 0.87
CA LEU A 167 3.42 29.01 0.12
C LEU A 167 3.19 29.69 -1.24
N PRO A 168 4.10 30.58 -1.68
CA PRO A 168 3.89 31.39 -2.88
C PRO A 168 4.18 30.58 -4.14
N PHE A 169 3.37 29.56 -4.41
CA PHE A 169 3.33 28.91 -5.72
C PHE A 169 2.61 29.84 -6.69
N PRO A 170 3.28 30.38 -7.72
CA PRO A 170 2.57 31.13 -8.75
C PRO A 170 1.61 30.19 -9.49
N PRO A 171 0.43 30.66 -9.94
CA PRO A 171 -0.35 29.91 -10.92
C PRO A 171 0.52 29.69 -12.16
N VAL A 172 0.48 28.47 -12.72
CA VAL A 172 1.32 28.09 -13.86
C VAL A 172 1.04 29.03 -15.03
N VAL A 173 2.11 29.60 -15.60
CA VAL A 173 2.03 30.61 -16.66
C VAL A 173 1.40 29.98 -17.90
N GLN A 174 0.19 30.42 -18.23
CA GLN A 174 -0.40 30.19 -19.55
C GLN A 174 0.10 31.30 -20.48
N ASP A 175 1.07 30.99 -21.34
CA ASP A 175 1.59 31.93 -22.33
C ASP A 175 0.56 32.21 -23.45
N ILE A 176 -0.37 33.12 -23.16
CA ILE A 176 -1.31 33.66 -24.14
C ILE A 176 -0.63 34.79 -24.92
N ASN A 177 0.16 34.41 -25.94
CA ASN A 177 0.22 35.02 -27.29
C ASN A 177 1.48 34.58 -28.03
N GLY A 178 1.34 34.18 -29.30
CA GLY A 178 2.47 33.80 -30.14
C GLY A 178 3.16 34.99 -30.82
N MET A 179 4.49 34.96 -30.85
CA MET A 179 5.30 35.62 -31.88
C MET A 179 6.42 34.68 -32.34
N ASN A 180 6.61 34.57 -33.65
CA ASN A 180 7.67 33.77 -34.27
C ASN A 180 9.05 34.35 -33.95
N PHE A 181 10.08 33.50 -33.81
CA PHE A 181 11.36 33.64 -34.52
C PHE A 181 12.21 32.35 -34.43
N GLY A 182 12.87 31.99 -35.53
CA GLY A 182 13.92 30.96 -35.57
C GLY A 182 13.50 29.58 -36.13
N SER A 183 14.06 29.21 -37.28
CA SER A 183 14.10 27.81 -37.74
C SER A 183 15.20 27.03 -36.99
N PRO A 184 15.11 25.71 -36.86
CA PRO A 184 16.21 24.89 -36.34
C PRO A 184 17.29 24.67 -37.42
N ASP A 185 18.55 24.98 -37.10
CA ASP A 185 19.69 24.58 -37.93
C ASP A 185 20.01 23.08 -37.72
N LEU A 186 20.25 22.35 -38.81
CA LEU A 186 20.81 21.00 -38.77
C LEU A 186 22.32 21.06 -38.51
N PHE A 187 22.87 20.10 -37.77
CA PHE A 187 24.28 19.71 -37.90
C PHE A 187 24.49 18.20 -37.70
N ASP A 188 25.40 17.65 -38.50
CA ASP A 188 25.63 16.20 -38.63
C ASP A 188 26.52 15.58 -37.54
N ASP A 189 26.20 14.31 -37.29
CA ASP A 189 27.06 13.17 -36.93
C ASP A 189 28.54 13.42 -36.55
N HIS A 190 28.92 13.07 -35.31
CA HIS A 190 30.04 12.13 -35.10
C HIS A 190 30.08 11.45 -33.71
N ARG A 191 29.94 10.12 -33.74
CA ARG A 191 30.43 9.09 -32.78
C ARG A 191 30.70 9.45 -31.29
N SER A 192 29.83 8.86 -30.46
CA SER A 192 30.16 8.11 -29.23
C SER A 192 30.95 8.76 -28.09
N SER A 193 30.23 9.18 -27.05
CA SER A 193 30.54 8.80 -25.67
C SER A 193 29.25 8.61 -24.86
N VAL A 194 29.23 7.67 -23.93
CA VAL A 194 28.11 7.50 -22.98
C VAL A 194 28.26 8.53 -21.86
N GLY A 195 27.17 9.22 -21.51
CA GLY A 195 27.09 10.06 -20.31
C GLY A 195 27.15 11.57 -20.56
N ALA A 196 26.07 12.13 -21.10
CA ALA A 196 25.76 13.56 -20.99
C ALA A 196 24.25 13.76 -20.82
N ILE A 197 23.84 14.67 -19.93
CA ILE A 197 22.45 15.15 -19.84
C ILE A 197 22.29 16.30 -20.85
N PRO A 198 21.14 16.44 -21.56
CA PRO A 198 20.86 17.58 -22.43
C PRO A 198 20.96 18.92 -21.65
N SER A 199 22.07 19.64 -21.85
CA SER A 199 22.62 20.59 -20.87
C SER A 199 21.98 21.98 -20.85
N GLY A 200 20.96 22.23 -21.68
CA GLY A 200 20.25 23.53 -21.73
C GLY A 200 19.03 23.63 -20.80
N GLY A 201 18.13 22.65 -20.85
CA GLY A 201 16.81 22.76 -20.21
C GLY A 201 16.78 22.41 -18.72
N GLY A 202 17.42 21.29 -18.33
CA GLY A 202 17.31 20.71 -16.99
C GLY A 202 17.82 21.62 -15.88
N HIS A 203 19.03 22.17 -16.06
CA HIS A 203 19.63 23.08 -15.08
C HIS A 203 18.80 24.34 -14.82
N GLN A 204 17.95 24.80 -15.76
CA GLN A 204 17.08 25.94 -15.46
C GLN A 204 15.94 25.53 -14.53
N ALA A 205 15.19 24.47 -14.83
CA ALA A 205 14.11 24.03 -13.94
C ALA A 205 14.63 23.61 -12.55
N VAL A 206 15.85 23.09 -12.46
CA VAL A 206 16.51 22.80 -11.18
C VAL A 206 16.97 24.09 -10.46
N ARG A 207 17.34 25.16 -11.18
CA ARG A 207 17.49 26.51 -10.60
C ARG A 207 16.16 27.09 -10.15
N ASP A 208 15.09 26.94 -10.93
CA ASP A 208 13.74 27.43 -10.60
C ASP A 208 13.22 26.74 -9.33
N VAL A 209 13.43 25.42 -9.20
CA VAL A 209 13.19 24.67 -7.94
C VAL A 209 14.11 25.16 -6.82
N THR A 210 15.39 25.44 -7.07
CA THR A 210 16.31 26.01 -6.05
C THR A 210 15.83 27.40 -5.57
N GLU A 211 15.37 28.25 -6.48
CA GLU A 211 14.87 29.60 -6.20
C GLU A 211 13.55 29.53 -5.42
N MET A 212 12.60 28.68 -5.82
CA MET A 212 11.39 28.39 -5.04
C MET A 212 11.72 27.85 -3.63
N VAL A 213 12.66 26.91 -3.53
CA VAL A 213 13.12 26.31 -2.27
C VAL A 213 13.77 27.35 -1.34
N THR A 214 14.42 28.38 -1.89
CA THR A 214 15.05 29.47 -1.12
C THR A 214 14.17 30.70 -0.89
N SER A 215 13.05 30.84 -1.61
CA SER A 215 12.06 31.92 -1.50
C SER A 215 10.77 31.51 -0.76
N SER A 216 10.61 30.22 -0.44
CA SER A 216 9.54 29.69 0.42
C SER A 216 9.53 30.33 1.82
N SER A 217 8.42 30.15 2.56
CA SER A 217 8.16 30.78 3.87
C SER A 217 9.36 30.75 4.83
N SER A 218 9.54 31.80 5.65
CA SER A 218 10.75 32.05 6.45
C SER A 218 11.16 30.88 7.36
N SER A 219 10.19 30.15 7.94
CA SER A 219 10.45 28.93 8.74
C SER A 219 10.98 27.76 7.89
N VAL A 220 10.42 27.57 6.70
CA VAL A 220 10.83 26.53 5.74
C VAL A 220 12.21 26.87 5.16
N THR A 221 12.41 28.12 4.75
CA THR A 221 13.68 28.64 4.25
C THR A 221 14.78 28.62 5.30
N ALA A 222 14.47 28.66 6.61
CA ALA A 222 15.46 28.43 7.66
C ALA A 222 15.93 26.96 7.70
N ALA A 223 15.03 25.99 7.59
CA ALA A 223 15.39 24.56 7.52
C ALA A 223 16.16 24.21 6.22
N VAL A 224 15.78 24.81 5.09
CA VAL A 224 16.50 24.72 3.81
C VAL A 224 17.92 25.31 3.91
N LYS A 225 18.07 26.51 4.49
CA LYS A 225 19.39 27.14 4.69
C LYS A 225 20.26 26.38 5.69
N ALA A 226 19.68 25.71 6.67
CA ALA A 226 20.40 24.82 7.58
C ALA A 226 20.84 23.49 6.94
N THR A 227 20.22 23.07 5.83
CA THR A 227 20.49 21.79 5.16
C THR A 227 21.35 21.90 3.89
N SER A 228 21.78 23.10 3.48
CA SER A 228 22.75 23.32 2.40
C SER A 228 22.44 22.56 1.10
N ILE A 229 21.21 22.72 0.62
CA ILE A 229 20.73 22.16 -0.65
C ILE A 229 21.33 22.97 -1.81
N THR A 230 21.89 22.29 -2.82
CA THR A 230 22.51 22.90 -4.01
C THR A 230 21.88 22.35 -5.29
N SER A 231 21.95 23.12 -6.39
CA SER A 231 21.47 22.65 -7.70
C SER A 231 22.13 21.35 -8.15
N VAL A 232 23.44 21.18 -7.88
CA VAL A 232 24.18 19.94 -8.17
C VAL A 232 23.61 18.74 -7.41
N PHE A 233 23.25 18.91 -6.14
CA PHE A 233 22.60 17.86 -5.34
C PHE A 233 21.21 17.51 -5.89
N LEU A 234 20.44 18.51 -6.32
CA LEU A 234 19.13 18.29 -6.94
C LEU A 234 19.25 17.53 -8.28
N ASP A 235 20.18 17.93 -9.16
CA ASP A 235 20.51 17.25 -10.42
C ASP A 235 20.93 15.78 -10.17
N GLU A 236 21.78 15.52 -9.16
CA GLU A 236 22.28 14.18 -8.83
C GLU A 236 21.18 13.26 -8.26
N CYS A 237 20.34 13.78 -7.36
CA CYS A 237 19.15 13.09 -6.87
C CYS A 237 18.21 12.71 -8.02
N LEU A 238 17.93 13.67 -8.92
CA LEU A 238 17.00 13.50 -10.03
C LEU A 238 17.53 12.50 -11.07
N HIS A 239 18.85 12.46 -11.27
CA HIS A 239 19.52 11.40 -12.02
C HIS A 239 19.38 10.02 -11.33
N MET A 240 19.59 9.92 -10.01
CA MET A 240 19.36 8.67 -9.27
C MET A 240 17.91 8.19 -9.34
N PHE A 241 16.93 9.09 -9.29
CA PHE A 241 15.52 8.76 -9.45
C PHE A 241 15.25 8.03 -10.77
N PHE A 242 15.71 8.56 -11.91
CA PHE A 242 15.55 7.92 -13.21
C PHE A 242 16.44 6.69 -13.45
N VAL A 243 17.52 6.49 -12.69
CA VAL A 243 18.44 5.35 -12.86
C VAL A 243 18.18 4.19 -11.86
N ARG A 244 17.58 4.47 -10.71
CA ARG A 244 17.37 3.48 -9.63
C ARG A 244 15.90 3.21 -9.31
N PHE A 245 15.08 4.26 -9.27
CA PHE A 245 13.68 4.14 -8.87
C PHE A 245 12.76 3.76 -10.03
N ILE A 246 12.84 4.50 -11.15
CA ILE A 246 11.95 4.29 -12.31
C ILE A 246 12.03 2.86 -12.90
N PRO A 247 13.20 2.20 -13.03
CA PRO A 247 13.27 0.79 -13.46
C PRO A 247 12.63 -0.23 -12.48
N THR A 248 12.22 0.22 -11.29
CA THR A 248 11.47 -0.60 -10.31
C THR A 248 9.98 -0.26 -10.34
N PHE A 249 9.65 1.03 -10.44
CA PHE A 249 8.31 1.61 -10.55
C PHE A 249 8.23 2.51 -11.80
N PRO A 250 7.86 1.96 -12.97
CA PRO A 250 7.86 2.72 -14.22
C PRO A 250 6.62 3.63 -14.34
N ILE A 251 6.57 4.68 -13.52
CA ILE A 251 5.43 5.62 -13.40
C ILE A 251 5.70 7.02 -13.97
N LEU A 252 6.93 7.26 -14.45
CA LEU A 252 7.32 8.44 -15.23
C LEU A 252 8.28 7.96 -16.33
N HIS A 253 8.02 8.35 -17.57
CA HIS A 253 8.85 8.01 -18.71
C HIS A 253 10.06 8.96 -18.81
N ARG A 254 11.28 8.42 -18.90
CA ARG A 254 12.52 9.22 -18.86
C ARG A 254 12.71 10.12 -20.09
N ALA A 255 12.50 9.61 -21.30
CA ALA A 255 12.92 10.33 -22.50
C ALA A 255 11.98 11.51 -22.86
N THR A 256 10.69 11.42 -22.51
CA THR A 256 9.73 12.53 -22.67
C THR A 256 9.60 13.43 -21.42
N PHE A 257 10.48 13.28 -20.41
CA PHE A 257 10.37 14.07 -19.17
C PHE A 257 10.89 15.50 -19.33
N VAL A 258 9.99 16.48 -19.36
CA VAL A 258 10.35 17.91 -19.46
C VAL A 258 10.12 18.61 -18.12
N PHE A 259 11.21 18.97 -17.44
CA PHE A 259 11.17 19.57 -16.10
C PHE A 259 10.32 20.86 -16.01
N ARG A 260 10.29 21.68 -17.08
CA ARG A 260 9.47 22.92 -17.12
C ARG A 260 7.97 22.68 -17.29
N GLU A 261 7.57 21.49 -17.74
CA GLU A 261 6.17 21.07 -17.86
C GLU A 261 5.66 20.41 -16.57
N CYS A 262 6.52 20.30 -15.54
CA CYS A 262 6.23 19.63 -14.27
C CYS A 262 5.91 20.63 -13.15
N THR A 263 4.84 20.36 -12.41
CA THR A 263 4.54 21.05 -11.15
C THR A 263 5.68 20.87 -10.14
N HIS A 264 6.02 21.94 -9.42
CA HIS A 264 7.14 21.93 -8.47
C HIS A 264 7.05 20.83 -7.41
N ALA A 265 5.85 20.48 -6.93
CA ALA A 265 5.66 19.42 -5.95
C ALA A 265 6.01 18.02 -6.50
N LEU A 266 5.74 17.77 -7.79
CA LEU A 266 6.15 16.54 -8.49
C LEU A 266 7.68 16.40 -8.47
N LEU A 267 8.37 17.48 -8.85
CA LEU A 267 9.84 17.54 -8.87
C LEU A 267 10.42 17.35 -7.47
N LEU A 268 9.88 18.02 -6.44
CA LEU A 268 10.30 17.88 -5.06
C LEU A 268 10.21 16.42 -4.56
N ASN A 269 9.11 15.71 -4.82
CA ASN A 269 8.97 14.30 -4.42
C ASN A 269 9.87 13.35 -5.23
N ALA A 270 10.06 13.59 -6.53
CA ALA A 270 10.99 12.80 -7.36
C ALA A 270 12.45 12.96 -6.88
N ILE A 271 12.87 14.20 -6.59
CA ILE A 271 14.19 14.51 -6.04
C ILE A 271 14.35 13.92 -4.62
N ALA A 272 13.31 14.00 -3.78
CA ALA A 272 13.35 13.40 -2.44
C ALA A 272 13.60 11.88 -2.51
N ILE A 273 12.85 11.14 -3.34
CA ILE A 273 13.12 9.71 -3.60
C ILE A 273 14.54 9.50 -4.12
N GLY A 274 15.00 10.35 -5.04
CA GLY A 274 16.35 10.33 -5.58
C GLY A 274 17.46 10.43 -4.53
N SER A 275 17.26 11.20 -3.46
CA SER A 275 18.27 11.41 -2.42
C SER A 275 18.53 10.19 -1.52
N LEU A 276 17.57 9.25 -1.48
CA LEU A 276 17.70 7.98 -0.73
C LEU A 276 18.79 7.06 -1.32
N TYR A 277 19.16 7.26 -2.59
CA TYR A 277 20.16 6.48 -3.30
C TYR A 277 21.58 7.08 -3.25
N LEU A 278 21.75 8.26 -2.63
CA LEU A 278 23.03 8.94 -2.52
C LEU A 278 23.81 8.51 -1.27
N GLY A 279 25.13 8.36 -1.41
CA GLY A 279 26.02 7.92 -0.32
C GLY A 279 26.18 8.86 0.89
N PRO A 280 26.16 10.20 0.75
CA PRO A 280 26.28 11.11 1.89
C PRO A 280 25.09 11.02 2.86
N LYS A 281 25.36 10.94 4.17
CA LYS A 281 24.32 10.75 5.21
C LYS A 281 23.33 11.91 5.31
N ASP A 282 23.75 13.12 4.93
CA ASP A 282 22.94 14.33 4.87
C ASP A 282 21.95 14.33 3.69
N SER A 283 22.15 13.50 2.66
CA SER A 283 21.23 13.36 1.53
C SER A 283 19.83 12.94 1.95
N VAL A 284 19.70 12.03 2.93
CA VAL A 284 18.41 11.60 3.45
C VAL A 284 17.69 12.77 4.15
N VAL A 285 18.39 13.52 5.00
CA VAL A 285 17.84 14.69 5.73
C VAL A 285 17.37 15.78 4.75
N LYS A 286 18.13 16.04 3.68
CA LYS A 286 17.71 16.94 2.59
C LYS A 286 16.48 16.41 1.86
N GLY A 287 16.41 15.10 1.63
CA GLY A 287 15.24 14.42 1.06
C GLY A 287 14.00 14.58 1.92
N GLU A 288 14.11 14.41 3.24
CA GLU A 288 13.00 14.60 4.17
C GLU A 288 12.49 16.05 4.15
N ALA A 289 13.38 17.05 4.08
CA ALA A 289 13.01 18.45 3.92
C ALA A 289 12.28 18.73 2.59
N LEU A 290 12.74 18.15 1.48
CA LEU A 290 12.10 18.28 0.15
C LEU A 290 10.74 17.56 0.10
N TRP A 291 10.61 16.41 0.76
CA TRP A 291 9.35 15.68 0.92
C TRP A 291 8.34 16.45 1.78
N HIS A 292 8.78 17.07 2.88
CA HIS A 292 7.94 17.93 3.72
C HIS A 292 7.44 19.15 2.95
N LEU A 293 8.31 19.78 2.13
CA LEU A 293 7.95 20.84 1.18
C LEU A 293 6.86 20.38 0.21
N ALA A 294 7.03 19.21 -0.43
CA ALA A 294 6.04 18.64 -1.34
C ALA A 294 4.71 18.34 -0.62
N HIS A 295 4.73 17.67 0.54
CA HIS A 295 3.51 17.35 1.29
C HIS A 295 2.77 18.61 1.75
N THR A 296 3.49 19.67 2.10
CA THR A 296 2.89 20.97 2.43
C THR A 296 2.26 21.62 1.19
N ALA A 297 2.86 21.46 0.01
CA ALA A 297 2.27 21.90 -1.26
C ALA A 297 0.96 21.16 -1.55
N LEU A 298 0.91 19.82 -1.39
CA LEU A 298 -0.34 19.07 -1.55
C LEU A 298 -1.40 19.51 -0.54
N SER A 299 -1.08 19.57 0.76
CA SER A 299 -2.09 19.85 1.79
C SER A 299 -2.69 21.25 1.67
N THR A 300 -1.93 22.23 1.19
CA THR A 300 -2.36 23.63 1.05
C THR A 300 -2.89 24.01 -0.33
N SER A 301 -2.47 23.31 -1.40
CA SER A 301 -2.63 23.78 -2.78
C SER A 301 -3.22 22.75 -3.76
N TRP A 302 -3.70 21.58 -3.29
CA TRP A 302 -4.25 20.55 -4.17
C TRP A 302 -5.44 21.05 -5.02
N GLN A 303 -6.24 22.01 -4.53
CA GLN A 303 -7.35 22.61 -5.28
C GLN A 303 -6.88 23.38 -6.54
N SER A 304 -5.64 23.88 -6.52
CA SER A 304 -5.01 24.44 -7.72
C SER A 304 -4.47 23.30 -8.60
N MET A 305 -3.69 22.40 -8.00
CA MET A 305 -3.02 21.30 -8.72
C MET A 305 -3.99 20.33 -9.43
N ILE A 306 -5.22 20.13 -8.91
CA ILE A 306 -6.23 19.28 -9.55
C ILE A 306 -6.75 19.86 -10.87
N THR A 307 -6.58 21.18 -11.09
CA THR A 307 -6.96 21.86 -12.33
C THR A 307 -5.83 21.91 -13.38
N HIS A 308 -4.61 21.57 -12.98
CA HIS A 308 -3.43 21.52 -13.85
C HIS A 308 -3.61 20.53 -15.00
N ASN A 309 -3.16 20.89 -16.20
CA ASN A 309 -3.06 19.99 -17.34
C ASN A 309 -1.69 20.22 -17.97
N GLY A 310 -0.84 19.18 -18.02
CA GLY A 310 0.35 19.21 -18.87
C GLY A 310 -0.02 19.32 -20.35
N PRO A 311 0.92 19.71 -21.23
CA PRO A 311 0.65 19.93 -22.65
C PRO A 311 0.24 18.65 -23.41
N TYR A 312 0.55 17.47 -22.87
CA TYR A 312 0.18 16.16 -23.42
C TYR A 312 -0.77 15.37 -22.51
N ASP A 313 -1.12 15.89 -21.32
CA ASP A 313 -1.98 15.19 -20.35
C ASP A 313 -3.40 15.02 -20.92
N ALA A 314 -3.89 13.78 -20.96
CA ALA A 314 -5.23 13.47 -21.47
C ALA A 314 -6.37 14.03 -20.62
N CYS A 315 -6.11 14.32 -19.34
CA CYS A 315 -7.04 14.97 -18.42
C CYS A 315 -6.31 15.69 -17.28
N LYS A 316 -7.06 16.47 -16.49
CA LYS A 316 -6.51 17.35 -15.46
C LYS A 316 -6.03 16.60 -14.22
N GLY A 317 -5.10 17.19 -13.48
CA GLY A 317 -4.66 16.69 -12.17
C GLY A 317 -3.81 15.40 -12.22
N VAL A 318 -3.41 14.90 -13.40
CA VAL A 318 -2.53 13.72 -13.54
C VAL A 318 -1.26 13.90 -12.70
N GLN A 319 -0.65 15.08 -12.75
CA GLN A 319 0.52 15.40 -11.93
C GLN A 319 0.23 15.49 -10.43
N LEU A 320 -0.97 15.90 -9.99
CA LEU A 320 -1.37 15.84 -8.57
C LEU A 320 -1.40 14.38 -8.08
N MET A 321 -2.02 13.49 -8.87
CA MET A 321 -2.06 12.06 -8.58
C MET A 321 -0.64 11.47 -8.50
N ILE A 322 0.22 11.71 -9.49
CA ILE A 322 1.59 11.19 -9.49
C ILE A 322 2.41 11.77 -8.31
N THR A 323 2.23 13.06 -7.99
CA THR A 323 2.93 13.66 -6.84
C THR A 323 2.53 13.01 -5.53
N ALA A 324 1.24 12.73 -5.33
CA ALA A 324 0.74 12.05 -4.15
C ALA A 324 1.20 10.58 -4.07
N LEU A 325 1.28 9.89 -5.20
CA LEU A 325 1.83 8.53 -5.32
C LEU A 325 3.32 8.51 -4.91
N LEU A 326 4.15 9.35 -5.52
CA LEU A 326 5.57 9.49 -5.17
C LEU A 326 5.74 9.85 -3.69
N GLY A 327 4.88 10.73 -3.17
CA GLY A 327 4.87 11.12 -1.77
C GLY A 327 4.64 9.96 -0.79
N GLN A 328 3.71 9.05 -1.11
CA GLN A 328 3.47 7.84 -0.32
C GLN A 328 4.61 6.82 -0.47
N ILE A 329 5.19 6.66 -1.67
CA ILE A 329 6.29 5.72 -1.91
C ILE A 329 7.56 6.18 -1.18
N TYR A 330 7.86 7.48 -1.13
CA TYR A 330 8.90 8.01 -0.24
C TYR A 330 8.60 7.68 1.23
N GLY A 331 7.33 7.74 1.64
CA GLY A 331 6.89 7.27 2.95
C GLY A 331 7.23 5.79 3.19
N ALA A 332 6.92 4.88 2.27
CA ALA A 332 7.25 3.45 2.40
C ALA A 332 8.76 3.18 2.49
N LEU A 333 9.58 3.99 1.79
CA LEU A 333 11.04 3.91 1.81
C LEU A 333 11.67 4.58 3.05
N SER A 334 11.04 5.61 3.64
CA SER A 334 11.64 6.43 4.70
C SER A 334 11.77 5.72 6.05
N LYS A 335 12.95 5.85 6.67
CA LYS A 335 13.24 5.36 8.03
C LYS A 335 12.51 6.16 9.10
N ASN A 336 12.10 7.38 8.81
CA ASN A 336 11.38 8.26 9.73
C ASN A 336 9.92 7.82 9.84
N ARG A 337 9.54 7.23 10.97
CA ARG A 337 8.18 6.72 11.23
C ARG A 337 7.10 7.80 11.10
N ALA A 338 7.39 9.06 11.47
CA ALA A 338 6.42 10.14 11.33
C ALA A 338 6.12 10.43 9.85
N ILE A 339 7.13 10.37 8.98
CA ILE A 339 6.97 10.47 7.52
C ILE A 339 6.15 9.27 7.00
N ARG A 340 6.45 8.04 7.43
CA ARG A 340 5.68 6.83 7.05
C ARG A 340 4.19 6.98 7.33
N THR A 341 3.81 7.37 8.54
CA THR A 341 2.40 7.53 8.94
C THR A 341 1.74 8.71 8.23
N THR A 342 2.43 9.84 8.12
CA THR A 342 1.88 11.07 7.53
C THR A 342 1.64 10.93 6.03
N SER A 343 2.47 10.16 5.32
CA SER A 343 2.31 9.97 3.86
C SER A 343 0.97 9.33 3.48
N GLN A 344 0.42 8.49 4.35
CA GLN A 344 -0.83 7.76 4.11
C GLN A 344 -2.08 8.66 4.12
N VAL A 345 -1.99 9.91 4.56
CA VAL A 345 -3.12 10.87 4.55
C VAL A 345 -3.63 11.10 3.12
N PHE A 346 -2.76 11.04 2.10
CA PHE A 346 -3.13 11.20 0.70
C PHE A 346 -3.53 9.89 -0.01
N HIS A 347 -3.41 8.75 0.67
CA HIS A 347 -3.75 7.43 0.11
C HIS A 347 -5.20 7.34 -0.39
N PRO A 348 -6.23 7.58 0.46
CA PRO A 348 -7.62 7.59 0.00
C PRO A 348 -7.94 8.68 -1.04
N LEU A 349 -7.17 9.78 -1.06
CA LEU A 349 -7.44 10.93 -1.93
C LEU A 349 -6.98 10.71 -3.37
N GLY A 350 -5.93 9.93 -3.61
CA GLY A 350 -5.45 9.59 -4.96
C GLY A 350 -6.52 8.95 -5.84
N PHE A 351 -7.16 7.88 -5.35
CA PHE A 351 -8.28 7.19 -6.02
C PHE A 351 -9.51 8.06 -6.27
N LEU A 352 -9.64 9.16 -5.51
CA LEU A 352 -10.75 10.10 -5.61
C LEU A 352 -10.46 11.20 -6.62
N TRP A 353 -9.30 11.85 -6.55
CA TRP A 353 -8.86 12.82 -7.55
C TRP A 353 -8.83 12.21 -8.96
N ALA A 354 -8.38 10.95 -9.08
CA ALA A 354 -8.44 10.19 -10.33
C ALA A 354 -9.85 10.08 -10.92
N ARG A 355 -10.89 9.91 -10.08
CA ARG A 355 -12.29 9.84 -10.53
C ARG A 355 -12.88 11.21 -10.78
N HIS A 356 -12.57 12.20 -9.96
CA HIS A 356 -12.99 13.59 -10.15
C HIS A 356 -12.50 14.15 -11.50
N CYS A 357 -11.29 13.78 -11.92
CA CYS A 357 -10.69 14.23 -13.18
C CYS A 357 -11.04 13.37 -14.41
N GLY A 358 -11.80 12.28 -14.26
CA GLY A 358 -12.12 11.37 -15.37
C GLY A 358 -10.94 10.50 -15.84
N MET A 359 -9.91 10.27 -15.02
CA MET A 359 -8.74 9.47 -15.39
C MET A 359 -9.08 8.00 -15.69
N TYR A 360 -10.18 7.50 -15.11
CA TYR A 360 -10.71 6.16 -15.38
C TYR A 360 -11.54 6.08 -16.67
N ASP A 361 -12.06 7.21 -17.14
CA ASP A 361 -12.94 7.30 -18.31
C ASP A 361 -12.17 7.82 -19.55
N SER A 362 -10.85 7.94 -19.42
CA SER A 362 -9.93 8.34 -20.50
C SER A 362 -9.69 7.20 -21.48
N GLU A 363 -9.90 7.45 -22.78
CA GLU A 363 -9.68 6.43 -23.81
C GLU A 363 -8.17 6.05 -23.94
N PRO A 364 -7.84 4.77 -24.19
CA PRO A 364 -6.50 4.34 -24.57
C PRO A 364 -5.95 5.11 -25.79
N TYR A 365 -4.64 5.08 -25.99
CA TYR A 365 -4.05 5.60 -27.24
C TYR A 365 -4.55 4.77 -28.44
N SER A 366 -5.10 5.42 -29.48
CA SER A 366 -5.54 4.68 -30.67
C SER A 366 -4.35 4.30 -31.53
N MET A 367 -4.30 3.02 -31.93
CA MET A 367 -3.32 2.52 -32.89
C MET A 367 -3.53 3.13 -34.30
N ASP A 368 -4.70 3.69 -34.59
CA ASP A 368 -4.95 4.43 -35.85
C ASP A 368 -4.17 5.75 -35.92
N ASN A 369 -3.72 6.27 -34.77
CA ASN A 369 -2.88 7.48 -34.69
C ASN A 369 -1.38 7.18 -34.81
N LEU A 370 -0.99 5.90 -34.91
CA LEU A 370 0.41 5.48 -34.92
C LEU A 370 1.11 5.99 -36.20
N PRO A 371 2.17 6.81 -36.09
CA PRO A 371 2.90 7.33 -37.24
C PRO A 371 3.40 6.23 -38.19
N SER A 372 3.40 6.54 -39.49
CA SER A 372 4.12 5.74 -40.48
C SER A 372 5.62 5.69 -40.15
N ILE A 373 6.29 4.60 -40.54
CA ILE A 373 7.76 4.47 -40.47
C ILE A 373 8.44 5.59 -41.26
N ASP A 374 7.82 6.07 -42.35
CA ASP A 374 8.32 7.16 -43.20
C ASP A 374 7.85 8.56 -42.73
N ALA A 375 7.14 8.68 -41.60
CA ALA A 375 6.60 9.96 -41.13
C ALA A 375 7.70 10.95 -40.66
N PRO A 376 7.48 12.27 -40.75
CA PRO A 376 8.41 13.28 -40.24
C PRO A 376 8.71 13.10 -38.74
N ALA A 377 9.97 13.29 -38.34
CA ALA A 377 10.40 13.10 -36.94
C ALA A 377 9.59 13.93 -35.92
N ALA A 378 9.15 15.14 -36.29
CA ALA A 378 8.30 15.98 -35.44
C ALA A 378 6.89 15.41 -35.20
N GLU A 379 6.32 14.70 -36.19
CA GLU A 379 5.04 14.00 -36.05
C GLU A 379 5.19 12.76 -35.16
N LYS A 380 6.28 12.00 -35.36
CA LYS A 380 6.65 10.86 -34.52
C LYS A 380 6.81 11.25 -33.06
N GLU A 381 7.62 12.27 -32.79
CA GLU A 381 7.85 12.84 -31.45
C GLU A 381 6.54 13.32 -30.79
N HIS A 382 5.68 14.01 -31.54
CA HIS A 382 4.40 14.50 -31.02
C HIS A 382 3.45 13.36 -30.62
N GLN A 383 3.30 12.35 -31.48
CA GLN A 383 2.47 11.17 -31.18
C GLN A 383 3.04 10.34 -30.03
N TRP A 384 4.37 10.16 -29.99
CA TRP A 384 5.05 9.45 -28.90
C TRP A 384 4.83 10.13 -27.54
N ARG A 385 4.86 11.47 -27.47
CA ARG A 385 4.55 12.22 -26.24
C ARG A 385 3.09 12.08 -25.80
N ILE A 386 2.14 12.09 -26.73
CA ILE A 386 0.71 11.87 -26.44
C ILE A 386 0.49 10.44 -25.90
N TRP A 387 1.12 9.44 -26.52
CA TRP A 387 1.10 8.07 -26.03
C TRP A 387 1.74 7.97 -24.63
N ALA A 388 2.94 8.52 -24.44
CA ALA A 388 3.69 8.44 -23.19
C ALA A 388 2.94 9.11 -22.02
N ALA A 389 2.25 10.22 -22.25
CA ALA A 389 1.43 10.87 -21.23
C ALA A 389 0.21 10.01 -20.81
N ARG A 390 -0.45 9.33 -21.76
CA ARG A 390 -1.53 8.37 -21.46
C ARG A 390 -1.01 7.14 -20.72
N GLU A 391 0.12 6.58 -21.16
CA GLU A 391 0.76 5.42 -20.54
C GLU A 391 1.28 5.76 -19.13
N ILE A 392 1.81 6.96 -18.89
CA ILE A 392 2.13 7.49 -17.55
C ILE A 392 0.87 7.57 -16.67
N GLN A 393 -0.23 8.16 -17.16
CA GLN A 393 -1.50 8.24 -16.41
C GLN A 393 -1.98 6.83 -16.01
N GLN A 394 -1.98 5.89 -16.96
CA GLN A 394 -2.39 4.51 -16.74
C GLN A 394 -1.46 3.78 -15.75
N ARG A 395 -0.14 3.87 -15.91
CA ARG A 395 0.84 3.25 -15.02
C ARG A 395 0.81 3.83 -13.61
N ALA A 396 0.55 5.13 -13.46
CA ALA A 396 0.35 5.76 -12.15
C ALA A 396 -0.96 5.30 -11.47
N LEU A 397 -2.08 5.17 -12.20
CA LEU A 397 -3.31 4.57 -11.67
C LEU A 397 -3.09 3.13 -11.20
N LEU A 398 -2.34 2.34 -11.98
CA LEU A 398 -2.02 0.95 -11.67
C LEU A 398 -1.07 0.82 -10.45
N ALA A 399 -0.07 1.70 -10.35
CA ALA A 399 0.84 1.76 -9.21
C ALA A 399 0.13 2.14 -7.90
N TYR A 400 -0.96 2.90 -7.96
CA TYR A 400 -1.82 3.14 -6.79
C TYR A 400 -2.41 1.84 -6.22
N TYR A 401 -2.74 0.83 -7.05
CA TYR A 401 -3.17 -0.49 -6.57
C TYR A 401 -2.02 -1.34 -6.04
N VAL A 402 -0.82 -1.24 -6.63
CA VAL A 402 0.40 -1.88 -6.09
C VAL A 402 0.70 -1.33 -4.69
N LEU A 403 0.57 -0.02 -4.50
CA LEU A 403 0.77 0.65 -3.22
C LEU A 403 -0.33 0.33 -2.20
N ASP A 404 -1.61 0.34 -2.61
CA ASP A 404 -2.77 -0.02 -1.79
C ASP A 404 -2.64 -1.46 -1.22
N GLY A 405 -2.15 -2.41 -2.01
CA GLY A 405 -1.81 -3.76 -1.54
C GLY A 405 -0.73 -3.78 -0.44
N LEU A 406 0.35 -3.00 -0.58
CA LEU A 406 1.39 -2.86 0.45
C LEU A 406 0.84 -2.21 1.72
N VAL A 407 0.02 -1.17 1.57
CA VAL A 407 -0.58 -0.45 2.69
C VAL A 407 -1.51 -1.38 3.46
N GLY A 408 -2.37 -2.15 2.79
CA GLY A 408 -3.24 -3.16 3.40
C GLY A 408 -2.49 -4.21 4.22
N GLN A 409 -1.33 -4.69 3.75
CA GLN A 409 -0.46 -5.59 4.53
C GLN A 409 0.04 -4.95 5.86
N THR A 410 0.07 -3.62 5.94
CA THR A 410 0.50 -2.85 7.14
C THR A 410 -0.66 -2.24 7.95
N SER A 411 -1.87 -2.13 7.39
CA SER A 411 -3.04 -1.50 8.04
C SER A 411 -4.16 -2.47 8.43
N SER A 412 -4.06 -3.76 8.07
CA SER A 412 -5.05 -4.82 8.34
C SER A 412 -6.44 -4.62 7.70
N ASP A 413 -6.71 -3.46 7.08
CA ASP A 413 -7.83 -3.28 6.17
C ASP A 413 -7.50 -3.96 4.82
N GLY A 414 -8.46 -4.67 4.24
CA GLY A 414 -8.28 -5.39 2.98
C GLY A 414 -8.00 -4.46 1.79
N ALA A 415 -7.07 -4.87 0.93
CA ALA A 415 -6.69 -4.11 -0.26
C ALA A 415 -7.85 -3.94 -1.25
N SER A 416 -7.78 -2.89 -2.07
CA SER A 416 -8.80 -2.38 -2.98
C SER A 416 -8.82 -3.12 -4.32
N SER A 417 -9.66 -4.14 -4.44
CA SER A 417 -9.99 -4.82 -5.71
C SER A 417 -10.69 -3.93 -6.77
N ARG A 418 -10.75 -2.60 -6.57
CA ARG A 418 -11.47 -1.66 -7.45
C ARG A 418 -10.90 -1.60 -8.89
N HIS A 419 -9.66 -2.03 -9.13
CA HIS A 419 -9.12 -2.17 -10.49
C HIS A 419 -9.87 -3.21 -11.35
N VAL A 420 -10.55 -4.18 -10.73
CA VAL A 420 -11.44 -5.15 -11.42
C VAL A 420 -12.81 -4.52 -11.76
N ALA A 421 -13.18 -3.43 -11.09
CA ALA A 421 -14.44 -2.71 -11.29
C ALA A 421 -14.33 -1.51 -12.25
N ASN A 422 -13.21 -0.79 -12.19
CA ASN A 422 -12.87 0.30 -13.12
C ASN A 422 -12.48 -0.27 -14.52
N PRO A 423 -12.64 0.48 -15.62
CA PRO A 423 -12.38 0.00 -16.98
C PRO A 423 -10.88 0.07 -17.37
N LEU A 424 -9.98 -0.38 -16.49
CA LEU A 424 -8.53 -0.33 -16.72
C LEU A 424 -8.08 -1.44 -17.69
N THR A 425 -7.30 -1.05 -18.70
CA THR A 425 -6.58 -1.92 -19.65
C THR A 425 -5.22 -2.36 -19.13
N LEU A 426 -4.64 -3.40 -19.74
CA LEU A 426 -3.21 -3.70 -19.61
C LEU A 426 -2.35 -2.49 -20.04
N PRO A 427 -1.24 -2.20 -19.33
CA PRO A 427 -0.24 -1.23 -19.79
C PRO A 427 0.49 -1.76 -21.04
N SER A 428 1.09 -0.86 -21.82
CA SER A 428 1.95 -1.22 -22.95
C SER A 428 3.18 -2.01 -22.47
N SER A 429 3.87 -2.71 -23.39
CA SER A 429 5.07 -3.49 -23.06
C SER A 429 6.18 -2.62 -22.46
N GLU A 430 7.04 -3.21 -21.62
CA GLU A 430 8.10 -2.45 -20.94
C GLU A 430 9.12 -1.91 -21.95
N GLU A 431 9.40 -2.64 -23.04
CA GLU A 431 10.31 -2.20 -24.11
C GLU A 431 9.78 -0.98 -24.88
N ALA A 432 8.45 -0.85 -25.02
CA ALA A 432 7.86 0.36 -25.60
C ALA A 432 7.94 1.56 -24.65
N PHE A 433 7.96 1.32 -23.33
CA PHE A 433 8.01 2.36 -22.28
C PHE A 433 9.44 2.79 -21.90
N ASP A 434 10.43 1.90 -22.05
CA ASP A 434 11.85 2.19 -21.81
C ASP A 434 12.57 2.71 -23.09
N ALA A 435 11.83 2.87 -24.20
CA ALA A 435 12.32 3.44 -25.45
C ALA A 435 12.90 4.86 -25.26
N ASN A 436 13.99 5.16 -25.95
CA ASN A 436 14.75 6.40 -25.82
C ASN A 436 14.54 7.36 -27.01
N THR A 437 13.85 6.89 -28.07
CA THR A 437 13.47 7.67 -29.25
C THR A 437 12.08 7.27 -29.76
N ALA A 438 11.42 8.18 -30.49
CA ALA A 438 10.13 7.88 -31.12
C ALA A 438 10.22 6.74 -32.16
N ASP A 439 11.35 6.58 -32.86
CA ASP A 439 11.56 5.48 -33.82
C ASP A 439 11.74 4.12 -33.14
N GLU A 440 12.41 4.07 -31.98
CA GLU A 440 12.52 2.88 -31.13
C GLU A 440 11.13 2.47 -30.58
N TRP A 441 10.36 3.44 -30.09
CA TRP A 441 8.96 3.23 -29.70
C TRP A 441 8.10 2.69 -30.85
N LEU A 442 8.16 3.30 -32.05
CA LEU A 442 7.44 2.83 -33.22
C LEU A 442 7.80 1.39 -33.62
N ALA A 443 9.07 1.02 -33.50
CA ALA A 443 9.55 -0.34 -33.78
C ALA A 443 9.01 -1.36 -32.76
N HIS A 444 8.79 -0.97 -31.50
CA HIS A 444 8.15 -1.81 -30.49
C HIS A 444 6.62 -1.86 -30.63
N MET A 445 5.96 -0.79 -31.10
CA MET A 445 4.50 -0.72 -31.25
C MET A 445 3.98 -1.43 -32.52
N HIS A 446 4.65 -1.28 -33.68
CA HIS A 446 4.22 -1.88 -34.95
C HIS A 446 3.95 -3.41 -34.94
N PRO A 447 4.75 -4.27 -34.28
CA PRO A 447 4.51 -5.71 -34.26
C PRO A 447 3.44 -6.15 -33.24
N GLN A 448 2.93 -5.26 -32.39
CA GLN A 448 1.96 -5.63 -31.35
C GLN A 448 0.55 -5.74 -31.94
N LYS A 449 -0.12 -6.86 -31.69
CA LYS A 449 -1.58 -6.95 -31.86
C LYS A 449 -2.24 -6.16 -30.73
N PRO A 450 -3.36 -5.47 -30.98
CA PRO A 450 -4.07 -4.72 -29.94
C PRO A 450 -4.80 -5.68 -28.98
N ASP A 451 -4.08 -6.23 -27.99
CA ASP A 451 -4.64 -6.92 -26.83
C ASP A 451 -5.25 -5.88 -25.87
N GLN A 452 -6.39 -5.31 -26.27
CA GLN A 452 -7.17 -4.36 -25.44
C GLN A 452 -7.93 -5.09 -24.31
N SER A 453 -7.31 -6.10 -23.69
CA SER A 453 -7.87 -6.78 -22.54
C SER A 453 -7.88 -5.86 -21.31
N SER A 454 -9.07 -5.75 -20.70
CA SER A 454 -9.21 -5.07 -19.42
C SER A 454 -8.84 -6.01 -18.27
N PHE A 455 -8.35 -5.46 -17.15
CA PHE A 455 -8.18 -6.23 -15.91
C PHE A 455 -9.49 -6.93 -15.51
N ARG A 456 -10.64 -6.30 -15.77
CA ARG A 456 -11.97 -6.91 -15.58
C ARG A 456 -12.22 -8.14 -16.47
N THR A 457 -11.67 -8.21 -17.68
CA THR A 457 -11.70 -9.39 -18.54
C THR A 457 -10.76 -10.47 -18.00
N ILE A 458 -9.54 -10.10 -17.64
CA ILE A 458 -8.50 -11.02 -17.14
C ILE A 458 -8.94 -11.71 -15.84
N PHE A 459 -9.49 -10.95 -14.88
CA PHE A 459 -10.04 -11.52 -13.64
C PHE A 459 -11.26 -12.41 -13.87
N ARG A 460 -12.03 -12.20 -14.95
CA ARG A 460 -13.10 -13.15 -15.35
C ARG A 460 -12.53 -14.44 -15.93
N SER A 461 -11.45 -14.39 -16.72
CA SER A 461 -10.79 -15.61 -17.22
C SER A 461 -10.10 -16.41 -16.12
N LEU A 462 -9.57 -15.76 -15.07
CA LEU A 462 -8.94 -16.42 -13.92
C LEU A 462 -9.90 -17.31 -13.09
N PHE A 463 -11.21 -17.02 -13.15
CA PHE A 463 -12.27 -17.76 -12.45
C PHE A 463 -13.24 -18.42 -13.44
N PRO A 464 -12.77 -19.40 -14.25
CA PRO A 464 -13.59 -20.02 -15.27
C PRO A 464 -14.64 -20.98 -14.65
N PRO A 465 -15.72 -21.31 -15.37
CA PRO A 465 -16.67 -22.33 -14.93
C PRO A 465 -16.01 -23.68 -14.66
N VAL A 466 -16.57 -24.42 -13.69
CA VAL A 466 -16.06 -25.73 -13.25
C VAL A 466 -15.92 -26.68 -14.44
N GLY A 467 -14.73 -27.28 -14.61
CA GLY A 467 -14.42 -28.18 -15.71
C GLY A 467 -13.80 -27.52 -16.96
N SER A 468 -13.75 -26.18 -17.05
CA SER A 468 -13.02 -25.49 -18.12
C SER A 468 -11.73 -24.85 -17.60
N PHE A 469 -10.59 -25.48 -17.85
CA PHE A 469 -9.26 -24.88 -17.68
C PHE A 469 -8.78 -24.35 -19.03
N ARG A 470 -8.31 -23.10 -19.06
CA ARG A 470 -7.63 -22.49 -20.22
C ARG A 470 -6.45 -21.65 -19.71
N PRO A 471 -5.28 -21.72 -20.36
CA PRO A 471 -4.22 -20.73 -20.13
C PRO A 471 -4.70 -19.31 -20.43
N LEU A 472 -4.05 -18.31 -19.83
CA LEU A 472 -4.29 -16.91 -20.16
C LEU A 472 -3.60 -16.59 -21.50
N GLU A 473 -4.37 -16.48 -22.58
CA GLU A 473 -3.91 -16.14 -23.93
C GLU A 473 -3.57 -14.63 -24.09
N HIS A 474 -3.10 -13.96 -23.03
CA HIS A 474 -2.79 -12.52 -22.99
C HIS A 474 -1.28 -12.28 -22.81
N GLN A 475 -0.75 -11.22 -23.42
CA GLN A 475 0.65 -10.81 -23.21
C GLN A 475 0.75 -9.85 -22.01
N PHE A 476 1.26 -10.35 -20.88
CA PHE A 476 1.44 -9.55 -19.67
C PHE A 476 2.81 -8.88 -19.59
N SER A 477 2.82 -7.60 -19.23
CA SER A 477 4.01 -6.94 -18.69
C SER A 477 4.32 -7.41 -17.26
N THR A 478 5.56 -7.20 -16.80
CA THR A 478 5.97 -7.55 -15.43
C THR A 478 5.22 -6.71 -14.39
N PHE A 479 4.99 -5.43 -14.70
CA PHE A 479 4.19 -4.51 -13.90
C PHE A 479 2.70 -4.90 -13.87
N ALA A 480 2.14 -5.37 -15.00
CA ALA A 480 0.76 -5.84 -15.07
C ALA A 480 0.49 -7.04 -14.14
N LEU A 481 1.43 -8.01 -14.08
CA LEU A 481 1.30 -9.18 -13.20
C LEU A 481 1.34 -8.82 -11.72
N ARG A 482 2.11 -7.78 -11.32
CA ARG A 482 2.08 -7.25 -9.94
C ARG A 482 0.66 -6.79 -9.57
N VAL A 483 -0.02 -6.04 -10.45
CA VAL A 483 -1.42 -5.61 -10.22
C VAL A 483 -2.40 -6.80 -10.13
N VAL A 484 -2.23 -7.83 -10.97
CA VAL A 484 -3.05 -9.06 -10.87
C VAL A 484 -2.84 -9.76 -9.52
N LEU A 485 -1.61 -9.82 -9.02
CA LEU A 485 -1.31 -10.42 -7.72
C LEU A 485 -1.92 -9.64 -6.56
N GLU A 486 -1.93 -8.30 -6.59
CA GLU A 486 -2.62 -7.50 -5.57
C GLU A 486 -4.14 -7.70 -5.59
N GLY A 487 -4.76 -7.83 -6.76
CA GLY A 487 -6.19 -8.14 -6.86
C GLY A 487 -6.55 -9.55 -6.39
N LEU A 488 -5.67 -10.53 -6.60
CA LEU A 488 -5.83 -11.87 -6.03
C LEU A 488 -5.59 -11.88 -4.50
N HIS A 489 -4.68 -11.04 -4.00
CA HIS A 489 -4.41 -10.89 -2.56
C HIS A 489 -5.57 -10.20 -1.82
N SER A 490 -6.14 -9.15 -2.42
CA SER A 490 -7.36 -8.47 -1.96
C SER A 490 -8.52 -9.45 -1.70
N LEU A 491 -8.72 -10.43 -2.59
CA LEU A 491 -9.76 -11.45 -2.44
C LEU A 491 -9.51 -12.42 -1.28
N ILE A 492 -8.28 -12.52 -0.75
CA ILE A 492 -7.95 -13.35 0.42
C ILE A 492 -8.37 -12.64 1.71
N SER A 493 -8.20 -11.32 1.79
CA SER A 493 -8.57 -10.52 2.96
C SER A 493 -10.06 -10.60 3.32
N ASP A 494 -10.93 -10.84 2.32
CA ASP A 494 -12.39 -10.95 2.50
C ASP A 494 -12.84 -12.29 3.12
N PHE A 495 -11.97 -13.31 3.30
CA PHE A 495 -12.40 -14.66 3.71
C PHE A 495 -12.69 -14.88 5.20
N ASP A 496 -12.31 -13.98 6.11
CA ASP A 496 -12.56 -14.18 7.55
C ASP A 496 -14.03 -13.95 7.96
N ASP A 497 -14.81 -13.22 7.15
CA ASP A 497 -16.26 -13.10 7.32
C ASP A 497 -16.98 -14.38 6.82
N ASN A 498 -17.41 -15.23 7.75
CA ASN A 498 -17.98 -16.57 7.48
C ASN A 498 -19.29 -16.61 6.63
N GLU A 499 -19.79 -15.49 6.07
CA GLU A 499 -20.89 -15.47 5.09
C GLU A 499 -20.35 -15.15 3.67
N LEU A 500 -19.80 -16.15 2.98
CA LEU A 500 -19.41 -16.05 1.56
C LEU A 500 -20.60 -15.55 0.70
N ALA A 501 -20.54 -14.28 0.31
CA ALA A 501 -21.60 -13.65 -0.47
C ALA A 501 -21.68 -14.28 -1.87
N VAL A 502 -22.89 -14.68 -2.29
CA VAL A 502 -23.12 -15.38 -3.57
C VAL A 502 -22.52 -14.61 -4.75
N GLY A 503 -21.47 -15.18 -5.35
CA GLY A 503 -20.73 -14.58 -6.47
C GLY A 503 -19.34 -14.01 -6.12
N VAL A 504 -18.87 -14.14 -4.88
CA VAL A 504 -17.46 -13.94 -4.52
C VAL A 504 -16.69 -15.26 -4.77
N PRO A 505 -15.49 -15.24 -5.40
CA PRO A 505 -14.64 -16.43 -5.55
C PRO A 505 -14.26 -17.01 -4.19
N SER A 506 -14.20 -18.33 -4.04
CA SER A 506 -13.72 -18.99 -2.81
C SER A 506 -12.19 -19.04 -2.73
N GLN A 507 -11.66 -19.41 -1.57
CA GLN A 507 -10.24 -19.71 -1.36
C GLN A 507 -9.71 -20.79 -2.33
N SER A 508 -10.57 -21.73 -2.77
CA SER A 508 -10.22 -22.71 -3.82
C SER A 508 -10.14 -22.09 -5.23
N ASP A 509 -10.97 -21.08 -5.51
CA ASP A 509 -10.95 -20.35 -6.77
C ASP A 509 -9.70 -19.47 -6.86
N VAL A 510 -9.33 -18.79 -5.77
CA VAL A 510 -8.10 -17.98 -5.70
C VAL A 510 -6.85 -18.86 -5.87
N ARG A 511 -6.78 -20.04 -5.26
CA ARG A 511 -5.65 -20.97 -5.49
C ARG A 511 -5.62 -21.53 -6.92
N ARG A 512 -6.77 -21.80 -7.55
CA ARG A 512 -6.85 -22.14 -8.99
C ARG A 512 -6.48 -20.97 -9.92
N ALA A 513 -6.75 -19.73 -9.53
CA ALA A 513 -6.30 -18.54 -10.26
C ALA A 513 -4.78 -18.34 -10.13
N LEU A 514 -4.23 -18.49 -8.92
CA LEU A 514 -2.77 -18.45 -8.69
C LEU A 514 -2.03 -19.51 -9.50
N ALA A 515 -2.59 -20.70 -9.69
CA ALA A 515 -2.02 -21.72 -10.57
C ALA A 515 -1.91 -21.28 -12.04
N GLN A 516 -2.97 -20.68 -12.60
CA GLN A 516 -2.95 -20.11 -13.96
C GLN A 516 -1.92 -18.97 -14.09
N VAL A 517 -1.80 -18.12 -13.06
CA VAL A 517 -0.79 -17.04 -13.01
C VAL A 517 0.62 -17.63 -12.99
N HIS A 518 0.87 -18.70 -12.22
CA HIS A 518 2.18 -19.36 -12.18
C HIS A 518 2.56 -19.97 -13.54
N GLU A 519 1.63 -20.64 -14.21
CA GLU A 519 1.85 -21.16 -15.57
C GLU A 519 2.16 -20.04 -16.56
N THR A 520 1.45 -18.91 -16.47
CA THR A 520 1.68 -17.71 -17.31
C THR A 520 3.09 -17.13 -17.08
N ILE A 521 3.53 -17.01 -15.81
CA ILE A 521 4.89 -16.57 -15.44
C ILE A 521 5.96 -17.55 -15.94
N SER A 522 5.66 -18.85 -15.90
CA SER A 522 6.58 -19.93 -16.29
C SER A 522 6.75 -20.04 -17.81
N MET A 523 5.66 -19.84 -18.57
CA MET A 523 5.64 -19.98 -20.03
C MET A 523 5.97 -18.69 -20.77
N SER A 524 5.93 -17.53 -20.11
CA SER A 524 6.37 -16.26 -20.72
C SER A 524 7.85 -16.32 -21.10
N ILE A 525 8.12 -16.23 -22.40
CA ILE A 525 9.48 -16.16 -22.97
C ILE A 525 10.12 -14.77 -22.84
N HIS A 526 9.31 -13.74 -22.54
CA HIS A 526 9.75 -12.34 -22.53
C HIS A 526 10.44 -11.94 -21.22
N PHE A 527 10.10 -12.59 -20.10
CA PHE A 527 10.69 -12.22 -18.80
C PHE A 527 12.11 -12.74 -18.63
N THR A 528 13.02 -11.86 -18.23
CA THR A 528 14.37 -12.25 -17.75
C THR A 528 14.26 -13.13 -16.50
N ALA A 529 15.37 -13.79 -16.13
CA ALA A 529 15.42 -14.59 -14.91
C ALA A 529 15.11 -13.76 -13.65
N ALA A 530 15.58 -12.50 -13.58
CA ALA A 530 15.38 -11.62 -12.44
C ALA A 530 13.91 -11.19 -12.28
N GLU A 531 13.25 -10.79 -13.37
CA GLU A 531 11.84 -10.37 -13.32
C GLU A 531 10.92 -11.54 -12.96
N ARG A 532 11.21 -12.74 -13.49
CA ARG A 532 10.46 -13.95 -13.15
C ARG A 532 10.57 -14.27 -11.65
N LEU A 533 11.77 -14.13 -11.07
CA LEU A 533 11.99 -14.26 -9.62
C LEU A 533 11.20 -13.21 -8.81
N GLU A 534 11.14 -11.95 -9.27
CA GLU A 534 10.39 -10.88 -8.58
C GLU A 534 8.87 -11.11 -8.56
N ILE A 535 8.30 -11.54 -9.67
CA ILE A 535 6.86 -11.84 -9.75
C ILE A 535 6.57 -13.09 -8.91
N LEU A 536 7.44 -14.10 -8.93
CA LEU A 536 7.33 -15.29 -8.09
C LEU A 536 7.47 -14.98 -6.59
N LEU A 537 8.29 -13.99 -6.20
CA LEU A 537 8.41 -13.56 -4.80
C LEU A 537 7.06 -13.07 -4.23
N ARG A 538 6.35 -12.22 -4.98
CA ARG A 538 5.00 -11.78 -4.57
C ARG A 538 4.00 -12.93 -4.71
N TRP A 539 4.06 -13.74 -5.76
CA TRP A 539 3.18 -14.91 -5.94
C TRP A 539 3.26 -15.88 -4.75
N HIS A 540 4.46 -16.24 -4.29
CA HIS A 540 4.64 -17.12 -3.12
C HIS A 540 4.08 -16.49 -1.83
N THR A 541 4.18 -15.17 -1.68
CA THR A 541 3.61 -14.45 -0.53
C THR A 541 2.08 -14.50 -0.55
N VAL A 542 1.47 -14.30 -1.72
CA VAL A 542 0.01 -14.45 -1.88
C VAL A 542 -0.43 -15.90 -1.66
N CYS A 543 0.35 -16.88 -2.12
CA CYS A 543 0.09 -18.31 -1.85
C CYS A 543 0.22 -18.66 -0.36
N LEU A 544 1.22 -18.12 0.34
CA LEU A 544 1.39 -18.26 1.80
C LEU A 544 0.18 -17.69 2.53
N ASP A 545 -0.30 -16.51 2.14
CA ASP A 545 -1.51 -15.91 2.72
C ASP A 545 -2.80 -16.70 2.38
N THR A 546 -2.84 -17.52 1.30
CA THR A 546 -3.94 -18.49 1.12
C THR A 546 -3.91 -19.68 2.09
N MET A 547 -2.81 -19.90 2.82
CA MET A 547 -2.69 -20.94 3.85
C MET A 547 -2.94 -20.38 5.26
N ILE A 548 -2.40 -19.19 5.55
CA ILE A 548 -2.70 -18.41 6.75
C ILE A 548 -2.34 -16.93 6.52
N ASN A 549 -3.22 -16.01 6.91
CA ASN A 549 -2.96 -14.57 6.86
C ASN A 549 -1.76 -14.21 7.75
N SER A 550 -0.62 -13.91 7.12
CA SER A 550 0.66 -13.68 7.80
C SER A 550 0.70 -12.39 8.63
N THR A 551 0.05 -11.33 8.17
CA THR A 551 -0.14 -10.07 8.93
C THR A 551 -0.92 -10.33 10.24
N VAL A 552 -2.02 -11.07 10.18
CA VAL A 552 -2.85 -11.40 11.35
C VAL A 552 -2.14 -12.39 12.29
N LEU A 553 -1.37 -13.34 11.72
CA LEU A 553 -0.57 -14.30 12.49
C LEU A 553 0.59 -13.63 13.25
N SER A 554 1.35 -12.73 12.60
CA SER A 554 2.44 -11.98 13.25
C SER A 554 1.92 -11.10 14.38
N HIS A 555 0.79 -10.41 14.17
CA HIS A 555 0.12 -9.63 15.21
C HIS A 555 -0.28 -10.48 16.41
N HIS A 556 -0.81 -11.69 16.20
CA HIS A 556 -1.11 -12.63 17.30
C HIS A 556 0.13 -13.11 18.05
N VAL A 557 1.25 -13.40 17.37
CA VAL A 557 2.53 -13.72 18.05
C VAL A 557 2.99 -12.54 18.90
N CYS A 558 3.03 -11.33 18.33
CA CYS A 558 3.49 -10.14 19.03
C CYS A 558 2.61 -9.82 20.25
N LEU A 559 1.28 -9.85 20.12
CA LEU A 559 0.35 -9.70 21.26
C LEU A 559 0.55 -10.79 22.33
N ARG A 560 0.68 -12.06 21.92
CA ARG A 560 0.80 -13.20 22.84
C ARG A 560 2.05 -13.13 23.72
N TYR A 561 3.14 -12.59 23.19
CA TYR A 561 4.43 -12.45 23.89
C TYR A 561 4.74 -10.99 24.29
N ASN A 562 3.74 -10.11 24.23
CA ASN A 562 3.81 -8.71 24.63
C ASN A 562 4.90 -7.88 23.91
N ILE A 563 5.21 -8.24 22.66
CA ILE A 563 6.08 -7.46 21.75
C ILE A 563 5.27 -6.29 21.19
N VAL A 564 5.73 -5.07 21.41
CA VAL A 564 5.21 -3.88 20.75
C VAL A 564 5.69 -3.88 19.30
N GLN A 565 4.76 -3.88 18.34
CA GLN A 565 5.07 -3.75 16.92
C GLN A 565 4.37 -2.55 16.27
N HIS A 566 4.98 -2.02 15.22
CA HIS A 566 4.48 -0.88 14.44
C HIS A 566 4.44 -1.16 12.92
N VAL A 567 4.79 -2.38 12.50
CA VAL A 567 4.79 -2.85 11.11
C VAL A 567 3.36 -3.16 10.61
N SER A 568 2.52 -3.69 11.49
CA SER A 568 1.13 -4.02 11.19
C SER A 568 0.23 -3.46 12.28
N GLY A 569 -0.46 -2.37 11.99
CA GLY A 569 -1.56 -1.86 12.81
C GLY A 569 -2.87 -2.51 12.38
N GLY A 570 -3.74 -2.89 13.32
CA GLY A 570 -4.99 -3.53 12.95
C GLY A 570 -5.81 -4.10 14.11
N CYS A 571 -7.12 -4.17 13.92
CA CYS A 571 -8.04 -4.88 14.84
C CYS A 571 -8.33 -6.33 14.36
N GLY A 572 -7.53 -6.84 13.43
CA GLY A 572 -7.54 -8.24 13.00
C GLY A 572 -7.15 -9.18 14.13
N ALA A 573 -8.14 -9.59 14.92
CA ALA A 573 -7.99 -10.55 16.00
C ALA A 573 -8.01 -11.98 15.45
N VAL A 574 -6.90 -12.70 15.60
CA VAL A 574 -6.89 -14.16 15.44
C VAL A 574 -8.02 -14.78 16.26
N ARG A 575 -8.73 -15.76 15.67
CA ARG A 575 -9.91 -16.41 16.26
C ARG A 575 -9.63 -16.84 17.70
N PRO A 576 -10.46 -16.45 18.70
CA PRO A 576 -10.21 -16.77 20.10
C PRO A 576 -9.98 -18.27 20.32
N GLY A 577 -8.84 -18.62 20.93
CA GLY A 577 -8.42 -20.01 21.13
C GLY A 577 -7.65 -20.64 19.96
N PHE A 578 -7.05 -19.85 19.07
CA PHE A 578 -6.10 -20.35 18.07
C PHE A 578 -4.89 -21.05 18.74
N ASP A 579 -4.63 -22.27 18.30
CA ASP A 579 -3.61 -23.16 18.84
C ASP A 579 -2.45 -23.28 17.85
N LEU A 580 -1.31 -22.67 18.21
CA LEU A 580 -0.07 -22.66 17.43
C LEU A 580 0.46 -24.08 17.17
N VAL A 581 0.33 -25.00 18.13
CA VAL A 581 0.83 -26.38 18.03
C VAL A 581 -0.08 -27.19 17.12
N LYS A 582 -1.40 -27.06 17.26
CA LYS A 582 -2.37 -27.68 16.34
C LYS A 582 -2.21 -27.15 14.91
N TRP A 583 -2.00 -25.85 14.74
CA TRP A 583 -1.77 -25.28 13.41
C TRP A 583 -0.45 -25.75 12.81
N ALA A 584 0.67 -25.75 13.55
CA ALA A 584 1.97 -26.22 13.08
C ALA A 584 1.97 -27.68 12.58
N ASN A 585 1.06 -28.51 13.09
CA ASN A 585 0.88 -29.90 12.66
C ASN A 585 -0.15 -30.08 11.52
N SER A 586 -0.76 -29.00 11.01
CA SER A 586 -1.67 -29.04 9.86
C SER A 586 -0.95 -29.20 8.51
N GLU A 587 -1.69 -29.58 7.47
CA GLU A 587 -1.17 -29.52 6.09
C GLU A 587 -0.82 -28.09 5.67
N ASP A 588 -1.59 -27.10 6.11
CA ASP A 588 -1.47 -25.71 5.64
C ASP A 588 -0.23 -25.02 6.22
N ALA A 589 0.20 -25.40 7.42
CA ALA A 589 1.53 -25.03 7.93
C ALA A 589 2.67 -25.67 7.11
N ARG A 590 2.48 -26.89 6.60
CA ARG A 590 3.44 -27.55 5.70
C ARG A 590 3.46 -26.92 4.31
N ARG A 591 2.32 -26.44 3.79
CA ARG A 591 2.26 -25.62 2.57
C ARG A 591 2.93 -24.25 2.79
N ALA A 592 2.62 -23.57 3.90
CA ALA A 592 3.17 -22.27 4.25
C ALA A 592 4.71 -22.29 4.40
N VAL A 593 5.30 -23.33 5.02
CA VAL A 593 6.76 -23.41 5.15
C VAL A 593 7.47 -23.67 3.82
N LEU A 594 6.85 -24.40 2.87
CA LEU A 594 7.38 -24.53 1.51
C LEU A 594 7.42 -23.18 0.78
N HIS A 595 6.41 -22.33 0.95
CA HIS A 595 6.40 -20.98 0.40
C HIS A 595 7.34 -20.02 1.14
N ALA A 596 7.48 -20.13 2.46
CA ALA A 596 8.43 -19.34 3.25
C ALA A 596 9.90 -19.62 2.84
N VAL A 597 10.25 -20.89 2.62
CA VAL A 597 11.57 -21.28 2.11
C VAL A 597 11.78 -20.80 0.67
N ALA A 598 10.77 -20.94 -0.21
CA ALA A 598 10.86 -20.44 -1.58
C ALA A 598 11.06 -18.91 -1.64
N ILE A 599 10.40 -18.14 -0.77
CA ILE A 599 10.61 -16.70 -0.62
C ILE A 599 12.07 -16.39 -0.27
N GLN A 600 12.66 -17.10 0.69
CA GLN A 600 14.05 -16.91 1.09
C GLN A 600 15.02 -17.30 -0.04
N ASP A 601 14.87 -18.50 -0.61
CA ASP A 601 15.72 -19.00 -1.69
C ASP A 601 15.66 -18.08 -2.94
N ILE A 602 14.52 -17.43 -3.22
CA ILE A 602 14.39 -16.41 -4.28
C ILE A 602 15.17 -15.14 -3.95
N VAL A 603 15.10 -14.63 -2.71
CA VAL A 603 15.86 -13.44 -2.30
C VAL A 603 17.37 -13.70 -2.34
N GLU A 604 17.82 -14.90 -1.98
CA GLU A 604 19.22 -15.30 -2.09
C GLU A 604 19.71 -15.46 -3.54
N GLN A 605 18.80 -15.73 -4.49
CA GLN A 605 19.10 -15.83 -5.94
C GLN A 605 19.03 -14.49 -6.70
N LEU A 606 18.35 -13.46 -6.18
CA LEU A 606 18.13 -12.21 -6.90
C LEU A 606 19.45 -11.43 -7.12
N PRO A 607 19.70 -10.85 -8.32
CA PRO A 607 20.93 -10.14 -8.61
C PRO A 607 21.22 -8.97 -7.67
N ARG A 608 22.48 -8.83 -7.24
CA ARG A 608 22.97 -7.72 -6.41
C ARG A 608 22.61 -6.38 -7.05
N GLY A 609 21.68 -5.65 -6.43
CA GLY A 609 21.11 -4.41 -6.95
C GLY A 609 19.57 -4.43 -7.04
N ARG A 610 18.94 -5.60 -7.12
CA ARG A 610 17.47 -5.75 -7.07
C ARG A 610 16.91 -5.74 -5.63
N ALA A 611 17.59 -5.07 -4.69
CA ALA A 611 17.14 -4.89 -3.30
C ALA A 611 15.98 -3.87 -3.17
N HIS A 612 15.71 -3.12 -4.24
CA HIS A 612 14.59 -2.17 -4.32
C HIS A 612 13.25 -2.87 -4.65
N VAL A 613 13.21 -4.20 -4.72
CA VAL A 613 11.98 -4.96 -5.03
C VAL A 613 10.92 -4.72 -3.98
N VAL A 614 9.80 -4.17 -4.45
CA VAL A 614 8.73 -3.55 -3.67
C VAL A 614 8.18 -4.43 -2.55
N HIS A 615 7.92 -5.71 -2.86
CA HIS A 615 7.31 -6.65 -1.91
C HIS A 615 8.36 -7.41 -1.08
N MET A 616 9.67 -7.20 -1.30
CA MET A 616 10.72 -8.00 -0.64
C MET A 616 10.70 -7.90 0.90
N PRO A 617 10.48 -6.73 1.54
CA PRO A 617 10.37 -6.64 3.00
C PRO A 617 9.18 -7.42 3.55
N SER A 618 7.98 -7.26 2.99
CA SER A 618 6.78 -7.94 3.49
C SER A 618 6.78 -9.44 3.19
N SER A 619 7.34 -9.86 2.05
CA SER A 619 7.53 -11.28 1.71
C SER A 619 8.43 -11.97 2.73
N LEU A 620 9.60 -11.38 3.04
CA LEU A 620 10.52 -11.93 4.04
C LEU A 620 9.93 -11.89 5.46
N PHE A 621 9.15 -10.86 5.80
CA PHE A 621 8.50 -10.78 7.11
C PHE A 621 7.40 -11.84 7.28
N ALA A 622 6.62 -12.10 6.23
CA ALA A 622 5.67 -13.22 6.19
C ALA A 622 6.38 -14.57 6.35
N ALA A 623 7.49 -14.79 5.64
CA ALA A 623 8.28 -16.01 5.75
C ALA A 623 8.89 -16.19 7.16
N ALA A 624 9.45 -15.12 7.74
CA ALA A 624 9.94 -15.09 9.12
C ALA A 624 8.83 -15.39 10.15
N THR A 625 7.61 -14.90 9.89
CA THR A 625 6.43 -15.18 10.72
C THR A 625 6.11 -16.69 10.78
N ILE A 626 6.22 -17.40 9.65
CA ILE A 626 6.04 -18.87 9.63
C ILE A 626 7.16 -19.57 10.41
N TYR A 627 8.42 -19.13 10.27
CA TYR A 627 9.55 -19.73 11.00
C TYR A 627 9.45 -19.55 12.53
N VAL A 628 9.09 -18.35 13.02
CA VAL A 628 8.90 -18.13 14.47
C VAL A 628 7.72 -18.94 15.01
N VAL A 629 6.59 -19.00 14.30
CA VAL A 629 5.40 -19.75 14.74
C VAL A 629 5.69 -21.26 14.85
N LEU A 630 6.37 -21.83 13.86
CA LEU A 630 6.78 -23.24 13.90
C LEU A 630 7.80 -23.50 15.01
N SER A 631 8.76 -22.60 15.22
CA SER A 631 9.75 -22.72 16.30
C SER A 631 9.09 -22.67 17.69
N LEU A 632 8.19 -21.71 17.93
CA LEU A 632 7.40 -21.59 19.17
C LEU A 632 6.42 -22.75 19.37
N ALA A 633 6.03 -23.45 18.31
CA ALA A 633 5.26 -24.70 18.36
C ALA A 633 6.12 -25.96 18.60
N GLY A 634 7.43 -25.81 18.80
CA GLY A 634 8.38 -26.90 19.06
C GLY A 634 9.01 -27.53 17.82
N VAL A 635 8.76 -27.01 16.61
CA VAL A 635 9.30 -27.54 15.35
C VAL A 635 10.64 -26.88 15.03
N ALA A 636 11.72 -27.35 15.68
CA ALA A 636 13.07 -26.80 15.50
C ALA A 636 13.69 -27.09 14.10
N THR A 637 13.30 -28.20 13.46
CA THR A 637 13.80 -28.61 12.14
C THR A 637 12.69 -29.13 11.24
N VAL A 638 12.86 -28.93 9.93
CA VAL A 638 11.94 -29.39 8.88
C VAL A 638 12.72 -30.15 7.81
N ASN A 639 12.23 -31.35 7.47
CA ASN A 639 12.80 -32.20 6.43
C ASN A 639 12.10 -31.91 5.09
N LEU A 640 12.73 -31.15 4.22
CA LEU A 640 12.12 -30.73 2.95
C LEU A 640 12.22 -31.80 1.85
N PRO A 641 11.24 -31.84 0.93
CA PRO A 641 11.38 -32.50 -0.38
C PRO A 641 12.65 -32.06 -1.11
N ARG A 642 13.26 -32.92 -1.93
CA ARG A 642 14.41 -32.54 -2.78
C ARG A 642 14.00 -31.61 -3.90
N ASN A 643 12.84 -31.89 -4.49
CA ASN A 643 12.21 -31.11 -5.55
C ASN A 643 10.81 -30.73 -5.05
N VAL A 644 10.52 -29.42 -5.00
CA VAL A 644 9.20 -28.92 -4.61
C VAL A 644 8.34 -28.78 -5.85
N VAL A 645 7.33 -29.65 -5.97
CA VAL A 645 6.28 -29.54 -7.00
C VAL A 645 5.31 -28.45 -6.56
N TRP A 646 5.35 -27.28 -7.21
CA TRP A 646 4.58 -26.11 -6.78
C TRP A 646 3.07 -26.36 -6.76
N GLN A 647 2.54 -27.22 -7.65
CA GLN A 647 1.14 -27.62 -7.66
C GLN A 647 0.72 -28.32 -6.36
N ASP A 648 1.55 -29.25 -5.85
CA ASP A 648 1.29 -29.98 -4.60
C ASP A 648 1.49 -29.10 -3.35
N ALA A 649 2.27 -28.02 -3.46
CA ALA A 649 2.43 -27.02 -2.40
C ALA A 649 1.23 -26.05 -2.30
N LEU A 650 0.59 -25.72 -3.43
CA LEU A 650 -0.52 -24.77 -3.50
C LEU A 650 -1.90 -25.44 -3.38
N LEU A 651 -2.14 -26.51 -4.14
CA LEU A 651 -3.46 -27.09 -4.32
C LEU A 651 -3.73 -28.22 -3.32
N SER A 652 -4.97 -28.29 -2.82
CA SER A 652 -5.50 -29.44 -2.08
C SER A 652 -6.46 -30.25 -2.96
N HIS A 653 -6.76 -31.50 -2.58
CA HIS A 653 -7.69 -32.37 -3.31
C HIS A 653 -9.04 -31.71 -3.61
N SER A 654 -9.52 -30.87 -2.67
CA SER A 654 -10.74 -30.07 -2.79
C SER A 654 -10.71 -29.04 -3.93
N ASP A 655 -9.55 -28.49 -4.31
CA ASP A 655 -9.44 -27.52 -5.41
C ASP A 655 -9.56 -28.20 -6.78
N LEU A 656 -9.09 -29.45 -6.87
CA LEU A 656 -9.02 -30.23 -8.10
C LEU A 656 -10.39 -30.75 -8.55
N ASN A 657 -11.43 -30.62 -7.72
CA ASN A 657 -12.79 -31.11 -7.98
C ASN A 657 -12.86 -32.62 -8.33
N LEU A 658 -11.85 -33.39 -7.90
CA LEU A 658 -11.86 -34.85 -8.02
C LEU A 658 -12.92 -35.41 -7.06
N GLY A 659 -13.87 -36.18 -7.60
CA GLY A 659 -14.83 -36.93 -6.79
C GLY A 659 -14.11 -37.96 -5.90
N HIS A 660 -14.81 -38.49 -4.90
CA HIS A 660 -14.20 -39.37 -3.89
C HIS A 660 -13.73 -40.75 -4.44
N GLU A 661 -13.95 -41.05 -5.72
CA GLU A 661 -13.37 -42.19 -6.41
C GLU A 661 -12.63 -41.75 -7.68
N ASP A 662 -11.29 -41.81 -7.66
CA ASP A 662 -10.49 -42.05 -8.87
C ASP A 662 -9.16 -42.70 -8.48
N ILE A 663 -8.87 -43.90 -9.00
CA ILE A 663 -7.73 -44.73 -8.56
C ILE A 663 -6.46 -44.30 -9.32
N ARG A 664 -5.89 -43.15 -8.93
CA ARG A 664 -4.55 -42.74 -9.38
C ARG A 664 -3.45 -43.45 -8.58
N PRO A 665 -2.31 -43.80 -9.21
CA PRO A 665 -1.33 -44.73 -8.65
C PRO A 665 -0.63 -44.20 -7.38
N LEU A 666 -0.26 -45.14 -6.51
CA LEU A 666 0.24 -44.93 -5.14
C LEU A 666 1.57 -44.16 -4.99
N SER A 667 2.13 -43.62 -6.08
CA SER A 667 3.44 -42.96 -6.14
C SER A 667 3.30 -41.43 -6.19
N GLY A 668 2.77 -40.84 -5.12
CA GLY A 668 2.74 -39.38 -4.93
C GLY A 668 4.13 -38.75 -4.86
N SER A 669 4.23 -37.48 -5.26
CA SER A 669 5.48 -36.70 -5.22
C SER A 669 6.06 -36.61 -3.79
N GLU A 670 7.34 -36.25 -3.67
CA GLU A 670 7.92 -35.96 -2.35
C GLU A 670 7.19 -34.80 -1.65
N THR A 671 6.79 -33.78 -2.41
CA THR A 671 6.03 -32.63 -1.90
C THR A 671 4.67 -33.03 -1.35
N LYS A 672 3.91 -33.81 -2.13
CA LYS A 672 2.60 -34.32 -1.72
C LYS A 672 2.71 -35.20 -0.47
N ARG A 673 3.69 -36.13 -0.44
CA ARG A 673 3.93 -36.98 0.74
C ARG A 673 4.34 -36.20 1.98
N PHE A 674 5.10 -35.11 1.84
CA PHE A 674 5.43 -34.20 2.93
C PHE A 674 4.19 -33.45 3.44
N VAL A 675 3.37 -32.89 2.54
CA VAL A 675 2.15 -32.16 2.90
C VAL A 675 1.12 -33.07 3.56
N GLU A 676 0.85 -34.27 3.01
CA GLU A 676 -0.17 -35.19 3.54
C GLU A 676 0.23 -35.85 4.87
N ASN A 677 1.41 -36.50 4.94
CA ASN A 677 1.74 -37.39 6.07
C ASN A 677 2.32 -36.68 7.31
N GLY A 678 2.92 -35.50 7.15
CA GLY A 678 3.62 -34.79 8.23
C GLY A 678 4.78 -35.60 8.86
N ASN A 679 5.20 -35.21 10.07
CA ASN A 679 6.28 -35.88 10.82
C ASN A 679 5.81 -37.18 11.54
N GLY A 680 4.65 -37.75 11.16
CA GLY A 680 3.96 -38.81 11.90
C GLY A 680 3.99 -40.19 11.24
N ALA A 681 4.94 -41.04 11.63
CA ALA A 681 4.82 -42.50 11.61
C ALA A 681 4.34 -43.19 10.31
N SER A 682 5.04 -42.98 9.19
CA SER A 682 5.15 -44.03 8.15
C SER A 682 6.57 -44.62 8.17
N SER A 683 6.69 -45.94 8.08
CA SER A 683 7.94 -46.69 8.27
C SER A 683 8.86 -46.71 7.03
N LEU A 684 8.74 -45.70 6.17
CA LEU A 684 9.60 -45.48 5.01
C LEU A 684 10.33 -44.14 5.18
N PRO A 685 11.65 -44.12 5.38
CA PRO A 685 12.40 -42.87 5.47
C PRO A 685 12.25 -42.08 4.16
N LEU A 686 12.15 -40.75 4.27
CA LEU A 686 12.35 -39.86 3.12
C LEU A 686 13.69 -40.22 2.47
N PRO A 687 13.75 -40.42 1.14
CA PRO A 687 14.90 -41.03 0.50
C PRO A 687 16.15 -40.21 0.76
N LEU A 688 17.20 -40.90 1.24
CA LEU A 688 18.42 -40.34 1.85
C LEU A 688 19.03 -39.16 1.06
N GLY A 689 18.75 -37.92 1.48
CA GLY A 689 19.20 -36.70 0.80
C GLY A 689 18.17 -35.58 0.57
N GLY A 690 17.05 -35.54 1.31
CA GLY A 690 16.24 -34.32 1.44
C GLY A 690 16.95 -33.26 2.29
N ALA A 691 16.65 -31.98 2.08
CA ALA A 691 17.31 -30.88 2.81
C ALA A 691 16.70 -30.70 4.21
N VAL A 692 17.53 -30.81 5.25
CA VAL A 692 17.12 -30.50 6.63
C VAL A 692 17.35 -29.01 6.88
N ARG A 693 16.29 -28.24 7.07
CA ARG A 693 16.36 -26.82 7.47
C ARG A 693 16.17 -26.70 8.99
N ASN A 694 16.96 -25.86 9.64
CA ASN A 694 16.79 -25.50 11.05
C ASN A 694 16.15 -24.11 11.11
N LEU A 695 14.93 -24.01 11.63
CA LEU A 695 14.13 -22.79 11.46
C LEU A 695 14.71 -21.58 12.21
N LEU A 696 15.39 -21.81 13.34
CA LEU A 696 16.08 -20.77 14.09
C LEU A 696 17.35 -20.28 13.37
N TYR A 697 18.07 -21.16 12.66
CA TYR A 697 19.17 -20.78 11.77
C TYR A 697 18.67 -19.93 10.60
N GLU A 698 17.58 -20.33 9.94
CA GLU A 698 17.02 -19.57 8.82
C GLU A 698 16.46 -18.21 9.26
N LEU A 699 15.82 -18.12 10.44
CA LEU A 699 15.41 -16.85 11.05
C LEU A 699 16.63 -15.94 11.36
N ASN A 700 17.73 -16.52 11.85
CA ASN A 700 19.02 -15.83 12.01
C ASN A 700 19.69 -15.46 10.67
N SER A 701 19.34 -16.12 9.55
CA SER A 701 19.75 -15.74 8.20
C SER A 701 18.93 -14.54 7.73
N MET A 702 17.60 -14.60 7.86
CA MET A 702 16.68 -13.51 7.53
C MET A 702 17.01 -12.21 8.26
N GLN A 703 17.40 -12.25 9.54
CA GLN A 703 17.82 -11.04 10.26
C GLN A 703 19.00 -10.31 9.57
N LYS A 704 19.93 -11.04 8.95
CA LYS A 704 21.05 -10.46 8.19
C LYS A 704 20.59 -9.86 6.86
N LEU A 705 19.59 -10.48 6.20
CA LEU A 705 18.93 -9.92 5.01
C LEU A 705 18.20 -8.61 5.37
N PHE A 706 17.48 -8.58 6.51
CA PHE A 706 16.82 -7.38 7.01
C PHE A 706 17.79 -6.24 7.32
N ARG A 707 18.98 -6.52 7.89
CA ARG A 707 20.05 -5.50 8.06
C ARG A 707 20.59 -4.93 6.74
N CYS A 708 20.51 -5.69 5.65
CA CYS A 708 20.83 -5.16 4.32
C CYS A 708 19.66 -4.31 3.78
N LEU A 709 18.42 -4.79 3.91
CA LEU A 709 17.22 -4.12 3.42
C LEU A 709 16.87 -2.84 4.18
N SER A 710 17.17 -2.75 5.48
CA SER A 710 16.97 -1.53 6.28
C SER A 710 17.85 -0.36 5.83
N SER A 711 18.79 -0.57 4.89
CA SER A 711 19.45 0.51 4.16
C SER A 711 18.56 1.20 3.11
N GLN A 712 17.60 0.47 2.52
CA GLN A 712 16.74 0.90 1.41
C GLN A 712 15.27 1.09 1.80
N TRP A 713 14.78 0.27 2.73
CA TRP A 713 13.39 0.21 3.16
C TRP A 713 13.29 0.56 4.64
N GLY A 714 12.74 1.71 4.98
CA GLY A 714 12.59 2.14 6.36
C GLY A 714 11.72 1.20 7.21
N ILE A 715 10.69 0.59 6.62
CA ILE A 715 9.88 -0.43 7.30
C ILE A 715 10.67 -1.69 7.65
N ALA A 716 11.75 -2.00 6.90
CA ALA A 716 12.61 -3.15 7.17
C ALA A 716 13.48 -2.97 8.43
N HIS A 717 13.57 -1.75 8.99
CA HIS A 717 14.17 -1.51 10.31
C HIS A 717 13.26 -2.03 11.41
N ASP A 718 12.00 -1.56 11.46
CA ASP A 718 10.99 -2.01 12.42
C ASP A 718 10.79 -3.53 12.37
N MET A 719 10.86 -4.12 11.16
CA MET A 719 10.81 -5.57 10.95
C MET A 719 12.03 -6.30 11.54
N GLU A 720 13.24 -5.73 11.49
CA GLU A 720 14.43 -6.36 12.11
C GLU A 720 14.34 -6.37 13.63
N ASP A 721 13.84 -5.28 14.23
CA ASP A 721 13.68 -5.17 15.69
C ASP A 721 12.66 -6.18 16.24
N ILE A 722 11.60 -6.48 15.47
CA ILE A 722 10.64 -7.55 15.78
C ILE A 722 11.28 -8.93 15.61
N ILE A 723 11.99 -9.17 14.51
CA ILE A 723 12.69 -10.45 14.25
C ILE A 723 13.77 -10.72 15.30
N ALA A 724 14.46 -9.68 15.81
CA ALA A 724 15.41 -9.81 16.91
C ALA A 724 14.74 -10.34 18.19
N GLN A 725 13.58 -9.80 18.55
CA GLN A 725 12.79 -10.27 19.69
C GLN A 725 12.24 -11.69 19.45
N TRP A 726 11.80 -12.01 18.24
CA TRP A 726 11.37 -13.37 17.86
C TRP A 726 12.48 -14.40 17.97
N ILE A 727 13.71 -14.08 17.54
CA ILE A 727 14.88 -14.94 17.74
C ILE A 727 15.12 -15.15 19.23
N GLN A 728 15.00 -14.08 20.04
CA GLN A 728 15.20 -14.13 21.49
C GLN A 728 14.11 -14.93 22.23
N LEU A 729 12.89 -15.05 21.68
CA LEU A 729 11.81 -15.91 22.19
C LEU A 729 11.93 -17.38 21.77
N CYS A 730 12.75 -17.69 20.76
CA CYS A 730 12.99 -19.04 20.26
C CYS A 730 14.24 -19.71 20.86
N HIS A 731 14.96 -19.00 21.74
CA HIS A 731 16.17 -19.44 22.44
C HIS A 731 15.89 -19.83 23.90
#